data_AF-A9NEQ6-F1
#
_entry.id   AF-A9NEQ6-F1
#
_cell.length_a   1.000
_cell.length_b   1.000
_cell.length_c   1.000
_cell.angle_alpha   90.00
_cell.angle_beta   90.00
_cell.angle_gamma   90.00
#
_symmetry.space_group_name_H-M   'P 1'
#
loop_
_entity.id
_entity.type
_entity.pdbx_description
1 polymer ?
#
loop_
_entity_poly.entity_id
_entity_poly.type
_entity_poly.pdbx_seq_one_letter_code
_entity_poly.pdbx_strand_id
1 'polypeptide(L)'
;MNKLKTIFSARKIAIFLMVAVSALILVACGPTNKVPYGSLGDNAYVTIGGNTVTEKQLYDQLRTSSINRLNTYIDEVVFADVVIDKANLSVFEVKAFEQEINTALFSSAAITPEQLNDLPDSMLAQRILSFVDSFIITNPGVDKDDLINFLDDVIADVIARGQAVDFDKDAPFVFGYVNKAAYPAYQGIIDALLDQYKLPVQKKVYANGLLGDTVGAETGDINDEDSTAYISEAHAVTYYKNNIAGRYDTSVVIVKFESVLEYETALRKHSIKSNSRGEWYRIPNIADQDLIDILQGGSSHPEWSTDGYHQKALDILVNDLKQDPNNLKTVDYRNTDFATYYSKYVINSTTDAALLLDDAQGNNQVLQVFLEIYDELHDTTYAADLASSAISMNDLIAEFTMEYTDPRFASAADLRNTVYNMDSNVLYDGGNGRDADDVPYAKPYSRQVQSIAGGQYLLFLLDDNRDDDKDILDETDAENVKFLENEPAQAYKNEAYAKLIEQRLTTTYVTSKVTERYKDVKINIYDPIIRELYANQNEYKGSKGYKDNNTLLDVNGTVLTVNDFFAYVEETLGLSTALDIIFIEKLRDAYGAEITADDMKDFRKQFETQYVNPFLANQYQSAGFPATMGIEKFLLLGFGAWAQDGRSATEDALDKIYVQQELRKLFQEDLTVHFDHDTVDNNIYTKLATLANTLQANDVAIDASHLLFQIDLDRDGQPDNPNELDQATRDELEVLIQQLIIQVNKRAKLAPSITQGLQNVVQSYNNSTRYTLTTVAYPGTDATQEEIDEYINSFNREDVWVPFRKAGIKLVYQDLGTISNETNFPGSQNGLDADFYEYAINMAQYIKDQVNAPDNGVAPTQEEKVNRANALLPMYAPTNIDSASKIESDGNAAVRTAFGWHLVIAKSFVHQQSALLEAVAESEKLDYTSKLDNPYVSGTKVVGYNNDGNEITWEQLYIYIEEAKDEKGITTLPTALQTTISKYFGPIFSNTKYTSTFAQLEIAFQYIFEGDIVLANADLNARLQVLRDANFNQFFSYAYFDGIDGTGSTIYDRAYNASFAASYGDFFNVLQGA
;
A
#
# COMPACT_ATOMS: atom_id res chain seq x y z
N MET A 1 -36.93 -16.15 -22.19
CA MET A 1 -36.05 -14.99 -22.46
C MET A 1 -34.66 -15.47 -22.90
N ASN A 2 -33.70 -14.57 -23.15
CA ASN A 2 -32.35 -14.93 -23.63
C ASN A 2 -31.56 -15.74 -22.59
N LYS A 3 -31.38 -17.05 -22.79
CA LYS A 3 -30.43 -17.89 -22.00
C LYS A 3 -29.02 -17.26 -21.99
N LEU A 4 -28.57 -16.68 -23.11
CA LEU A 4 -27.27 -16.00 -23.21
C LEU A 4 -27.13 -14.69 -22.41
N LYS A 5 -28.21 -14.07 -21.90
CA LYS A 5 -28.08 -12.83 -21.09
C LYS A 5 -27.80 -13.08 -19.61
N THR A 6 -28.08 -14.29 -19.11
CA THR A 6 -27.73 -14.70 -17.74
C THR A 6 -26.32 -15.29 -17.65
N ILE A 7 -25.78 -15.81 -18.76
CA ILE A 7 -24.44 -16.41 -18.83
C ILE A 7 -23.32 -15.34 -18.83
N PHE A 8 -23.56 -14.17 -19.43
CA PHE A 8 -22.52 -13.15 -19.63
C PHE A 8 -22.76 -11.86 -18.82
N SER A 9 -22.14 -11.78 -17.63
CA SER A 9 -22.01 -10.53 -16.87
C SER A 9 -20.62 -9.89 -17.09
N ALA A 10 -20.59 -8.57 -17.28
CA ALA A 10 -19.42 -7.86 -17.83
C ALA A 10 -18.15 -7.83 -16.94
N ARG A 11 -18.16 -8.42 -15.74
CA ARG A 11 -16.96 -8.60 -14.89
C ARG A 11 -16.29 -9.96 -15.01
N LYS A 12 -17.01 -11.03 -15.37
CA LYS A 12 -16.38 -12.33 -15.70
C LYS A 12 -15.71 -12.34 -17.09
N ILE A 13 -15.80 -11.22 -17.81
CA ILE A 13 -15.36 -10.99 -19.19
C ILE A 13 -13.91 -10.47 -19.29
N ALA A 14 -13.18 -10.31 -18.17
CA ALA A 14 -11.78 -9.86 -18.19
C ALA A 14 -10.74 -11.00 -18.13
N ILE A 15 -10.91 -11.97 -17.22
CA ILE A 15 -9.89 -13.00 -16.94
C ILE A 15 -10.03 -14.20 -17.90
N PHE A 16 -11.26 -14.59 -18.26
CA PHE A 16 -11.51 -15.71 -19.17
C PHE A 16 -11.43 -15.34 -20.66
N LEU A 17 -11.13 -14.08 -21.00
CA LEU A 17 -11.29 -13.51 -22.34
C LEU A 17 -9.97 -13.00 -22.96
N MET A 18 -8.84 -13.58 -22.54
CA MET A 18 -7.62 -13.56 -23.35
C MET A 18 -7.60 -14.72 -24.39
N VAL A 19 -8.73 -15.40 -24.57
CA VAL A 19 -8.96 -16.53 -25.52
C VAL A 19 -10.36 -16.37 -26.16
N ALA A 20 -10.52 -16.74 -27.45
CA ALA A 20 -11.80 -17.10 -28.12
C ALA A 20 -12.81 -16.01 -28.66
N VAL A 21 -12.72 -15.54 -29.94
CA VAL A 21 -13.77 -14.71 -30.67
C VAL A 21 -13.85 -14.85 -32.24
N SER A 22 -14.83 -15.54 -32.88
CA SER A 22 -14.68 -16.09 -34.28
C SER A 22 -15.96 -16.40 -35.14
N ALA A 23 -15.83 -17.10 -36.30
CA ALA A 23 -16.85 -17.80 -37.18
C ALA A 23 -17.64 -16.99 -38.24
N LEU A 24 -17.98 -17.39 -39.49
CA LEU A 24 -17.76 -18.52 -40.47
C LEU A 24 -17.95 -17.89 -41.91
N ILE A 25 -18.39 -18.40 -43.07
CA ILE A 25 -18.87 -19.61 -43.83
C ILE A 25 -18.56 -19.24 -45.35
N LEU A 26 -18.41 -19.96 -46.48
CA LEU A 26 -18.14 -21.30 -47.07
C LEU A 26 -17.90 -21.01 -48.60
N VAL A 27 -17.21 -21.75 -49.50
CA VAL A 27 -16.24 -22.87 -49.47
C VAL A 27 -15.53 -22.91 -50.86
N ALA A 28 -14.31 -23.47 -51.00
CA ALA A 28 -13.71 -23.86 -52.30
C ALA A 28 -12.65 -24.98 -52.11
N CYS A 29 -12.41 -25.83 -53.12
CA CYS A 29 -11.53 -27.01 -52.96
C CYS A 29 -10.04 -26.73 -53.21
N GLY A 30 -9.21 -26.98 -52.19
CA GLY A 30 -7.77 -27.27 -52.28
C GLY A 30 -6.82 -26.06 -52.18
N PRO A 31 -5.52 -26.29 -51.89
CA PRO A 31 -4.84 -27.58 -51.72
C PRO A 31 -4.77 -28.06 -50.26
N THR A 32 -4.27 -29.28 -50.04
CA THR A 32 -3.97 -29.81 -48.70
C THR A 32 -2.71 -29.18 -48.11
N ASN A 33 -2.89 -28.11 -47.32
CA ASN A 33 -1.85 -27.64 -46.39
C ASN A 33 -1.57 -28.74 -45.36
N LYS A 34 -0.40 -29.38 -45.47
CA LYS A 34 0.05 -30.36 -44.47
C LYS A 34 0.45 -29.62 -43.19
N VAL A 35 0.12 -30.22 -42.05
CA VAL A 35 0.66 -29.85 -40.74
C VAL A 35 2.00 -30.58 -40.55
N PRO A 36 3.07 -29.90 -40.11
CA PRO A 36 4.30 -30.56 -39.66
C PRO A 36 4.11 -31.11 -38.24
N TYR A 37 4.40 -32.39 -38.03
CA TYR A 37 4.28 -33.07 -36.72
C TYR A 37 5.63 -33.53 -36.12
N GLY A 38 6.76 -33.26 -36.77
CA GLY A 38 8.09 -33.67 -36.30
C GLY A 38 8.21 -35.19 -36.22
N SER A 39 8.46 -35.70 -35.02
CA SER A 39 8.30 -37.12 -34.65
C SER A 39 7.13 -37.40 -33.71
N LEU A 40 6.31 -36.39 -33.38
CA LEU A 40 5.16 -36.52 -32.48
C LEU A 40 4.09 -37.41 -33.12
N GLY A 41 3.46 -38.26 -32.32
CA GLY A 41 2.47 -39.21 -32.83
C GLY A 41 1.52 -39.71 -31.75
N ASP A 42 1.00 -40.92 -31.96
CA ASP A 42 0.01 -41.55 -31.10
C ASP A 42 0.64 -42.18 -29.82
N ASN A 43 1.82 -41.70 -29.40
CA ASN A 43 2.46 -42.08 -28.14
C ASN A 43 1.69 -41.42 -26.98
N ALA A 44 1.46 -42.14 -25.89
CA ALA A 44 0.83 -41.59 -24.69
C ALA A 44 1.76 -40.57 -24.01
N TYR A 45 1.28 -39.34 -23.82
CA TYR A 45 1.90 -38.32 -22.97
C TYR A 45 1.50 -38.52 -21.51
N VAL A 46 0.19 -38.69 -21.26
CA VAL A 46 -0.35 -39.01 -19.93
C VAL A 46 -1.60 -39.90 -20.03
N THR A 47 -1.80 -40.76 -19.04
CA THR A 47 -2.97 -41.66 -18.92
C THR A 47 -3.52 -41.57 -17.49
N ILE A 48 -4.82 -41.29 -17.34
CA ILE A 48 -5.51 -41.15 -16.04
C ILE A 48 -6.92 -41.74 -16.17
N GLY A 49 -7.34 -42.58 -15.23
CA GLY A 49 -8.69 -43.20 -15.24
C GLY A 49 -9.00 -44.06 -16.48
N GLY A 50 -7.99 -44.43 -17.27
CA GLY A 50 -8.15 -45.10 -18.58
C GLY A 50 -8.19 -44.15 -19.78
N ASN A 51 -8.46 -42.86 -19.58
CA ASN A 51 -8.33 -41.82 -20.61
C ASN A 51 -6.85 -41.57 -20.90
N THR A 52 -6.49 -41.28 -22.16
CA THR A 52 -5.09 -41.13 -22.59
C THR A 52 -4.95 -40.02 -23.61
N VAL A 53 -4.11 -39.04 -23.29
CA VAL A 53 -3.73 -37.96 -24.22
C VAL A 53 -2.44 -38.33 -24.91
N THR A 54 -2.42 -38.28 -26.24
CA THR A 54 -1.21 -38.50 -27.03
C THR A 54 -0.41 -37.22 -27.25
N GLU A 55 0.90 -37.35 -27.50
CA GLU A 55 1.79 -36.24 -27.90
C GLU A 55 1.17 -35.40 -29.04
N LYS A 56 0.61 -36.09 -30.05
CA LYS A 56 -0.06 -35.45 -31.18
C LYS A 56 -1.29 -34.66 -30.76
N GLN A 57 -2.22 -35.24 -29.97
CA GLN A 57 -3.41 -34.53 -29.50
C GLN A 57 -3.05 -33.29 -28.67
N LEU A 58 -2.04 -33.40 -27.82
CA LEU A 58 -1.54 -32.30 -27.00
C LEU A 58 -0.96 -31.17 -27.87
N TYR A 59 -0.06 -31.50 -28.80
CA TYR A 59 0.52 -30.52 -29.75
C TYR A 59 -0.56 -29.86 -30.63
N ASP A 60 -1.55 -30.64 -31.09
CA ASP A 60 -2.67 -30.14 -31.90
C ASP A 60 -3.44 -29.02 -31.18
N GLN A 61 -3.56 -29.05 -29.84
CA GLN A 61 -4.10 -27.94 -29.04
C GLN A 61 -3.07 -26.84 -28.75
N LEU A 62 -1.88 -27.20 -28.23
CA LEU A 62 -0.86 -26.25 -27.74
C LEU A 62 -0.47 -25.21 -28.80
N ARG A 63 -0.41 -25.57 -30.08
CA ARG A 63 -0.12 -24.64 -31.18
C ARG A 63 -1.12 -23.48 -31.33
N THR A 64 -2.32 -23.58 -30.74
CA THR A 64 -3.34 -22.51 -30.78
C THR A 64 -3.31 -21.58 -29.58
N SER A 65 -2.80 -22.03 -28.43
CA SER A 65 -2.58 -21.20 -27.24
C SER A 65 -1.18 -20.58 -27.19
N SER A 66 -0.16 -21.22 -27.79
CA SER A 66 1.25 -20.89 -27.59
C SER A 66 1.83 -19.78 -28.49
N ILE A 67 0.99 -18.92 -29.08
CA ILE A 67 1.47 -17.85 -29.99
C ILE A 67 2.40 -16.86 -29.27
N ASN A 68 2.14 -16.56 -28.00
CA ASN A 68 3.01 -15.69 -27.20
C ASN A 68 4.39 -16.32 -26.97
N ARG A 69 4.46 -17.64 -26.68
CA ARG A 69 5.72 -18.38 -26.55
C ARG A 69 6.50 -18.40 -27.88
N LEU A 70 5.82 -18.52 -29.03
CA LEU A 70 6.47 -18.38 -30.34
C LEU A 70 7.04 -16.97 -30.54
N ASN A 71 6.31 -15.93 -30.13
CA ASN A 71 6.79 -14.54 -30.21
C ASN A 71 8.04 -14.35 -29.31
N THR A 72 8.05 -14.91 -28.09
CA THR A 72 9.23 -14.93 -27.21
C THR A 72 10.44 -15.61 -27.88
N TYR A 73 10.25 -16.79 -28.48
CA TYR A 73 11.34 -17.46 -29.20
C TYR A 73 11.85 -16.67 -30.42
N ILE A 74 10.95 -16.01 -31.16
CA ILE A 74 11.34 -15.14 -32.28
C ILE A 74 12.17 -13.96 -31.76
N ASP A 75 11.76 -13.34 -30.64
CA ASP A 75 12.53 -12.31 -29.97
C ASP A 75 13.91 -12.82 -29.51
N GLU A 76 13.99 -13.98 -28.84
CA GLU A 76 15.26 -14.62 -28.42
C GLU A 76 16.24 -14.76 -29.60
N VAL A 77 15.76 -15.14 -30.78
CA VAL A 77 16.58 -15.25 -32.00
C VAL A 77 16.92 -13.87 -32.60
N VAL A 78 16.01 -12.89 -32.53
CA VAL A 78 16.22 -11.54 -33.07
C VAL A 78 17.21 -10.72 -32.24
N PHE A 79 17.32 -11.00 -30.93
CA PHE A 79 18.25 -10.33 -30.00
C PHE A 79 19.45 -11.22 -29.58
N ALA A 80 19.67 -12.36 -30.24
CA ALA A 80 20.74 -13.32 -29.90
C ALA A 80 22.18 -12.77 -30.03
N ASP A 81 22.37 -11.70 -30.80
CA ASP A 81 23.62 -10.94 -30.96
C ASP A 81 23.87 -9.91 -29.83
N VAL A 82 22.85 -9.60 -29.02
CA VAL A 82 22.98 -8.75 -27.84
C VAL A 82 23.55 -9.58 -26.69
N VAL A 83 24.87 -9.62 -26.60
CA VAL A 83 25.59 -10.41 -25.60
C VAL A 83 25.46 -9.77 -24.22
N ILE A 84 24.94 -10.53 -23.26
CA ILE A 84 24.98 -10.26 -21.82
C ILE A 84 25.92 -11.30 -21.20
N ASP A 85 26.98 -10.86 -20.51
CA ASP A 85 27.85 -11.77 -19.76
C ASP A 85 27.32 -11.95 -18.32
N LYS A 86 26.62 -13.07 -18.08
CA LYS A 86 26.13 -13.46 -16.74
C LYS A 86 27.22 -13.58 -15.66
N ALA A 87 28.51 -13.58 -16.01
CA ALA A 87 29.61 -13.56 -15.05
C ALA A 87 30.13 -12.14 -14.74
N ASN A 88 29.91 -11.17 -15.63
CA ASN A 88 30.47 -9.81 -15.55
C ASN A 88 29.47 -8.75 -16.06
N LEU A 89 28.30 -8.68 -15.44
CA LEU A 89 27.26 -7.69 -15.80
C LEU A 89 27.75 -6.25 -15.56
N SER A 90 27.43 -5.35 -16.49
CA SER A 90 27.62 -3.91 -16.31
C SER A 90 26.61 -3.32 -15.32
N VAL A 91 26.89 -2.13 -14.77
CA VAL A 91 25.99 -1.41 -13.85
C VAL A 91 24.60 -1.21 -14.45
N PHE A 92 24.52 -0.94 -15.76
CA PHE A 92 23.25 -0.83 -16.48
C PHE A 92 22.50 -2.17 -16.53
N GLU A 93 23.18 -3.28 -16.85
CA GLU A 93 22.54 -4.59 -16.89
C GLU A 93 22.05 -5.04 -15.51
N VAL A 94 22.84 -4.82 -14.45
CA VAL A 94 22.42 -5.06 -13.06
C VAL A 94 21.13 -4.31 -12.75
N LYS A 95 21.12 -2.98 -12.92
CA LYS A 95 19.92 -2.14 -12.69
C LYS A 95 18.74 -2.60 -13.55
N ALA A 96 18.99 -2.97 -14.81
CA ALA A 96 17.96 -3.43 -15.74
C ALA A 96 17.34 -4.78 -15.35
N PHE A 97 18.11 -5.74 -14.81
CA PHE A 97 17.62 -7.00 -14.27
C PHE A 97 16.81 -6.80 -12.99
N GLU A 98 17.35 -6.04 -12.03
CA GLU A 98 16.69 -5.83 -10.74
C GLU A 98 15.37 -5.07 -10.87
N GLN A 99 15.26 -4.14 -11.83
CA GLN A 99 13.99 -3.51 -12.19
C GLN A 99 12.92 -4.50 -12.65
N GLU A 100 13.27 -5.54 -13.43
CA GLU A 100 12.29 -6.55 -13.87
C GLU A 100 11.88 -7.46 -12.70
N ILE A 101 12.84 -7.85 -11.86
CA ILE A 101 12.60 -8.67 -10.66
C ILE A 101 11.71 -7.90 -9.66
N ASN A 102 12.04 -6.64 -9.34
CA ASN A 102 11.23 -5.78 -8.48
C ASN A 102 9.83 -5.50 -9.06
N THR A 103 9.70 -5.41 -10.40
CA THR A 103 8.38 -5.30 -11.05
C THR A 103 7.54 -6.56 -10.83
N ALA A 104 8.13 -7.75 -10.86
CA ALA A 104 7.41 -9.01 -10.63
C ALA A 104 7.14 -9.32 -9.15
N LEU A 105 8.05 -8.93 -8.25
CA LEU A 105 7.98 -9.23 -6.81
C LEU A 105 7.20 -8.16 -6.01
N PHE A 106 7.38 -6.88 -6.35
CA PHE A 106 6.78 -5.75 -5.62
C PHE A 106 5.70 -4.99 -6.40
N SER A 107 5.53 -5.26 -7.69
CA SER A 107 4.71 -4.47 -8.63
C SER A 107 5.25 -3.05 -8.89
N SER A 108 6.54 -2.80 -8.62
CA SER A 108 7.22 -1.52 -8.87
C SER A 108 8.67 -1.74 -9.27
N ALA A 109 9.09 -1.14 -10.39
CA ALA A 109 10.49 -1.14 -10.83
C ALA A 109 11.40 -0.21 -9.98
N ALA A 110 10.81 0.65 -9.14
CA ALA A 110 11.47 1.75 -8.46
C ALA A 110 11.08 1.82 -6.96
N ILE A 111 10.86 0.66 -6.34
CA ILE A 111 10.66 0.56 -4.89
C ILE A 111 11.99 0.82 -4.16
N THR A 112 11.96 1.69 -3.14
CA THR A 112 13.14 2.08 -2.35
C THR A 112 13.34 1.16 -1.13
N PRO A 113 14.53 1.16 -0.49
CA PRO A 113 14.74 0.47 0.80
C PRO A 113 13.78 0.95 1.90
N GLU A 114 13.46 2.25 1.95
CA GLU A 114 12.48 2.81 2.90
C GLU A 114 11.10 2.19 2.65
N GLN A 115 10.64 2.20 1.39
CA GLN A 115 9.36 1.60 0.99
C GLN A 115 9.25 0.08 1.21
N LEU A 116 10.35 -0.60 1.53
CA LEU A 116 10.38 -2.00 1.96
C LEU A 116 10.37 -2.14 3.47
N ASN A 117 11.08 -1.28 4.19
CA ASN A 117 11.01 -1.14 5.64
C ASN A 117 9.58 -0.78 6.11
N ASP A 118 8.84 -0.01 5.32
CA ASP A 118 7.45 0.39 5.58
C ASP A 118 6.41 -0.72 5.32
N LEU A 119 6.80 -1.83 4.68
CA LEU A 119 5.89 -2.95 4.42
C LEU A 119 5.88 -3.92 5.60
N PRO A 120 4.70 -4.32 6.13
CA PRO A 120 4.62 -5.35 7.15
C PRO A 120 5.29 -6.66 6.73
N ASP A 121 6.00 -7.31 7.64
CA ASP A 121 6.68 -8.61 7.45
C ASP A 121 5.79 -9.65 6.75
N SER A 122 4.52 -9.71 7.13
CA SER A 122 3.54 -10.61 6.52
C SER A 122 3.26 -10.29 5.05
N MET A 123 3.24 -9.01 4.67
CA MET A 123 3.13 -8.60 3.26
C MET A 123 4.41 -8.89 2.47
N LEU A 124 5.59 -8.71 3.07
CA LEU A 124 6.87 -9.06 2.45
C LEU A 124 6.92 -10.59 2.18
N ALA A 125 6.63 -11.39 3.20
CA ALA A 125 6.58 -12.84 3.12
C ALA A 125 5.57 -13.34 2.08
N GLN A 126 4.35 -12.79 2.06
CA GLN A 126 3.31 -13.13 1.07
C GLN A 126 3.73 -12.77 -0.37
N ARG A 127 4.44 -11.65 -0.57
CA ARG A 127 4.97 -11.26 -1.90
C ARG A 127 6.05 -12.21 -2.37
N ILE A 128 7.00 -12.57 -1.51
CA ILE A 128 8.07 -13.53 -1.83
C ILE A 128 7.47 -14.90 -2.19
N LEU A 129 6.55 -15.42 -1.37
CA LEU A 129 5.90 -16.71 -1.63
C LEU A 129 5.06 -16.72 -2.92
N SER A 130 4.35 -15.63 -3.21
CA SER A 130 3.59 -15.45 -4.46
C SER A 130 4.49 -15.38 -5.70
N PHE A 131 5.61 -14.66 -5.61
CA PHE A 131 6.65 -14.64 -6.65
C PHE A 131 7.26 -16.02 -6.86
N VAL A 132 7.65 -16.71 -5.78
CA VAL A 132 8.25 -18.06 -5.79
C VAL A 132 7.35 -19.03 -6.52
N ASP A 133 6.06 -19.13 -6.14
CA ASP A 133 5.10 -20.04 -6.77
C ASP A 133 4.94 -19.72 -8.27
N SER A 134 4.87 -18.44 -8.65
CA SER A 134 4.80 -18.03 -10.06
C SER A 134 6.08 -18.38 -10.84
N PHE A 135 7.23 -18.25 -10.19
CA PHE A 135 8.55 -18.52 -10.78
C PHE A 135 8.76 -20.02 -11.02
N ILE A 136 8.50 -20.89 -10.03
CA ILE A 136 8.67 -22.34 -10.17
C ILE A 136 7.67 -22.97 -11.14
N ILE A 137 6.45 -22.43 -11.27
CA ILE A 137 5.49 -22.85 -12.32
C ILE A 137 6.04 -22.59 -13.73
N THR A 138 6.85 -21.53 -13.90
CA THR A 138 7.47 -21.20 -15.19
C THR A 138 8.88 -21.77 -15.36
N ASN A 139 9.53 -22.19 -14.28
CA ASN A 139 10.89 -22.73 -14.22
C ASN A 139 10.94 -24.00 -13.32
N PRO A 140 10.31 -25.12 -13.72
CA PRO A 140 10.06 -26.28 -12.85
C PRO A 140 11.30 -27.11 -12.45
N GLY A 141 12.51 -26.70 -12.87
CA GLY A 141 13.78 -27.28 -12.42
C GLY A 141 14.47 -26.49 -11.31
N VAL A 142 13.81 -25.46 -10.75
CA VAL A 142 14.35 -24.59 -9.69
C VAL A 142 13.82 -25.07 -8.34
N ASP A 143 14.71 -25.17 -7.35
CA ASP A 143 14.33 -25.53 -5.98
C ASP A 143 13.56 -24.38 -5.31
N LYS A 144 12.44 -24.72 -4.66
CA LYS A 144 11.51 -23.76 -4.07
C LYS A 144 12.08 -23.11 -2.81
N ASP A 145 12.71 -23.91 -1.95
CA ASP A 145 13.16 -23.45 -0.64
C ASP A 145 14.48 -22.67 -0.78
N ASP A 146 15.38 -23.09 -1.68
CA ASP A 146 16.56 -22.27 -2.03
C ASP A 146 16.17 -20.90 -2.62
N LEU A 147 15.12 -20.82 -3.44
CA LEU A 147 14.62 -19.53 -3.98
C LEU A 147 13.99 -18.67 -2.87
N ILE A 148 13.23 -19.27 -1.96
CA ILE A 148 12.66 -18.57 -0.78
C ILE A 148 13.77 -17.96 0.07
N ASN A 149 14.73 -18.78 0.50
CA ASN A 149 15.79 -18.35 1.40
C ASN A 149 16.67 -17.28 0.74
N PHE A 150 16.98 -17.43 -0.55
CA PHE A 150 17.72 -16.43 -1.32
C PHE A 150 17.02 -15.06 -1.36
N LEU A 151 15.70 -15.03 -1.60
CA LEU A 151 14.96 -13.77 -1.69
C LEU A 151 14.80 -13.10 -0.32
N ASP A 152 14.61 -13.88 0.73
CA ASP A 152 14.54 -13.41 2.12
C ASP A 152 15.89 -12.85 2.59
N ASP A 153 17.00 -13.57 2.34
CA ASP A 153 18.38 -13.09 2.58
C ASP A 153 18.63 -11.74 1.87
N VAL A 154 18.28 -11.63 0.58
CA VAL A 154 18.46 -10.38 -0.19
C VAL A 154 17.62 -9.23 0.36
N ILE A 155 16.38 -9.48 0.77
CA ILE A 155 15.48 -8.42 1.28
C ILE A 155 15.89 -7.97 2.68
N ALA A 156 16.32 -8.89 3.55
CA ALA A 156 16.90 -8.56 4.84
C ALA A 156 18.15 -7.68 4.68
N ASP A 157 19.05 -8.04 3.76
CA ASP A 157 20.24 -7.24 3.42
C ASP A 157 19.86 -5.86 2.83
N VAL A 158 18.70 -5.70 2.18
CA VAL A 158 18.21 -4.40 1.68
C VAL A 158 17.68 -3.53 2.82
N ILE A 159 16.82 -4.07 3.68
CA ILE A 159 16.23 -3.35 4.81
C ILE A 159 17.33 -2.92 5.80
N ALA A 160 18.27 -3.82 6.13
CA ALA A 160 19.40 -3.51 7.01
C ALA A 160 20.35 -2.44 6.45
N ARG A 161 20.37 -2.22 5.12
CA ARG A 161 21.09 -1.09 4.49
C ARG A 161 20.29 0.21 4.52
N GLY A 162 18.97 0.16 4.33
CA GLY A 162 18.09 1.34 4.44
C GLY A 162 18.03 1.90 5.86
N GLN A 163 18.19 1.04 6.88
CA GLN A 163 18.25 1.42 8.30
C GLN A 163 19.65 1.91 8.77
N ALA A 164 20.63 2.05 7.86
CA ALA A 164 21.98 2.48 8.25
C ALA A 164 22.04 4.00 8.52
N VAL A 165 22.78 4.40 9.56
CA VAL A 165 22.96 5.82 9.94
C VAL A 165 23.70 6.62 8.86
N ASP A 166 24.45 5.94 8.00
CA ASP A 166 25.15 6.45 6.82
C ASP A 166 24.47 6.05 5.48
N PHE A 167 23.16 5.77 5.49
CA PHE A 167 22.38 5.48 4.28
C PHE A 167 22.21 6.74 3.39
N ASP A 168 22.87 6.74 2.25
CA ASP A 168 22.68 7.72 1.18
C ASP A 168 21.45 7.36 0.33
N LYS A 169 20.34 8.06 0.57
CA LYS A 169 19.05 7.94 -0.13
C LYS A 169 19.13 8.23 -1.63
N ASP A 170 20.10 9.04 -2.06
CA ASP A 170 20.29 9.49 -3.45
C ASP A 170 21.35 8.66 -4.20
N ALA A 171 22.08 7.78 -3.49
CA ALA A 171 23.00 6.84 -4.10
C ALA A 171 22.31 5.86 -5.05
N PRO A 172 22.97 5.42 -6.15
CA PRO A 172 22.46 4.36 -7.03
C PRO A 172 22.32 2.99 -6.35
N PHE A 173 21.22 2.78 -5.63
CA PHE A 173 20.97 1.55 -4.89
C PHE A 173 20.70 0.35 -5.81
N VAL A 174 21.22 -0.81 -5.40
CA VAL A 174 20.97 -2.12 -6.01
C VAL A 174 20.73 -3.17 -4.92
N PHE A 175 19.80 -4.07 -5.17
CA PHE A 175 19.27 -5.03 -4.20
C PHE A 175 20.27 -6.14 -3.93
N GLY A 176 20.84 -6.73 -4.98
CA GLY A 176 21.76 -7.86 -4.92
C GLY A 176 21.28 -9.12 -5.61
N TYR A 177 20.13 -9.12 -6.29
CA TYR A 177 19.53 -10.33 -6.92
C TYR A 177 20.44 -11.02 -7.94
N VAL A 178 21.43 -10.30 -8.48
CA VAL A 178 22.41 -10.82 -9.44
C VAL A 178 23.82 -10.99 -8.85
N ASN A 179 23.99 -10.73 -7.54
CA ASN A 179 25.28 -10.70 -6.86
C ASN A 179 25.76 -12.10 -6.41
N LYS A 180 26.27 -12.88 -7.37
CA LYS A 180 26.86 -14.22 -7.13
C LYS A 180 28.06 -14.25 -6.16
N ALA A 181 28.60 -13.09 -5.76
CA ALA A 181 29.71 -12.97 -4.82
C ALA A 181 29.23 -12.81 -3.36
N ALA A 182 28.13 -12.08 -3.13
CA ALA A 182 27.46 -12.05 -1.83
C ALA A 182 26.72 -13.36 -1.53
N TYR A 183 26.11 -13.97 -2.55
CA TYR A 183 25.22 -15.12 -2.43
C TYR A 183 25.78 -16.38 -3.13
N PRO A 184 26.95 -16.92 -2.72
CA PRO A 184 27.64 -18.00 -3.43
C PRO A 184 26.95 -19.37 -3.31
N ALA A 185 26.04 -19.56 -2.35
CA ALA A 185 25.23 -20.78 -2.24
C ALA A 185 24.19 -20.87 -3.37
N TYR A 186 23.53 -19.75 -3.68
CA TYR A 186 22.35 -19.69 -4.53
C TYR A 186 22.66 -19.42 -6.02
N GLN A 187 23.86 -19.77 -6.51
CA GLN A 187 24.27 -19.45 -7.88
C GLN A 187 23.32 -20.03 -8.95
N GLY A 188 22.73 -21.20 -8.71
CA GLY A 188 21.72 -21.79 -9.60
C GLY A 188 20.42 -20.98 -9.65
N ILE A 189 19.98 -20.44 -8.51
CA ILE A 189 18.81 -19.55 -8.41
C ILE A 189 19.08 -18.26 -9.19
N ILE A 190 20.26 -17.65 -8.99
CA ILE A 190 20.67 -16.43 -9.69
C ILE A 190 20.77 -16.68 -11.21
N ASP A 191 21.31 -17.83 -11.65
CA ASP A 191 21.36 -18.16 -13.07
C ASP A 191 19.96 -18.36 -13.68
N ALA A 192 19.01 -18.95 -12.95
CA ALA A 192 17.62 -19.07 -13.40
C ALA A 192 16.92 -17.71 -13.51
N LEU A 193 17.06 -16.83 -12.50
CA LEU A 193 16.56 -15.45 -12.55
C LEU A 193 17.14 -14.68 -13.74
N LEU A 194 18.45 -14.84 -13.98
CA LEU A 194 19.14 -14.22 -15.12
C LEU A 194 18.70 -14.77 -16.49
N ASP A 195 18.15 -15.99 -16.60
CA ASP A 195 17.56 -16.48 -17.85
C ASP A 195 16.10 -16.02 -18.02
N GLN A 196 15.26 -16.12 -16.99
CA GLN A 196 13.86 -15.67 -17.01
C GLN A 196 13.74 -14.20 -17.47
N TYR A 197 14.60 -13.32 -16.96
CA TYR A 197 14.57 -11.89 -17.28
C TYR A 197 15.58 -11.47 -18.35
N LYS A 198 16.30 -12.41 -18.99
CA LYS A 198 17.33 -12.12 -19.99
C LYS A 198 16.79 -11.30 -21.16
N LEU A 199 15.66 -11.72 -21.72
CA LEU A 199 15.12 -11.14 -22.94
C LEU A 199 14.65 -9.68 -22.80
N PRO A 200 13.86 -9.27 -21.77
CA PRO A 200 13.54 -7.86 -21.57
C PRO A 200 14.81 -7.02 -21.32
N VAL A 201 15.82 -7.56 -20.62
CA VAL A 201 17.11 -6.85 -20.44
C VAL A 201 17.88 -6.74 -21.77
N GLN A 202 17.94 -7.76 -22.62
CA GLN A 202 18.55 -7.64 -23.96
C GLN A 202 17.88 -6.56 -24.82
N LYS A 203 16.55 -6.42 -24.73
CA LYS A 203 15.81 -5.34 -25.40
C LYS A 203 16.16 -3.96 -24.83
N LYS A 204 16.29 -3.81 -23.50
CA LYS A 204 16.78 -2.58 -22.85
C LYS A 204 18.22 -2.25 -23.26
N VAL A 205 19.14 -3.21 -23.22
CA VAL A 205 20.57 -3.07 -23.59
C VAL A 205 20.71 -2.64 -25.05
N TYR A 206 19.96 -3.26 -25.97
CA TYR A 206 19.94 -2.86 -27.39
C TYR A 206 19.49 -1.41 -27.57
N ALA A 207 18.40 -1.01 -26.93
CA ALA A 207 17.89 0.36 -27.01
C ALA A 207 18.89 1.36 -26.40
N ASN A 208 19.50 1.04 -25.25
CA ASN A 208 20.50 1.89 -24.60
C ASN A 208 21.77 2.07 -25.45
N GLY A 209 22.22 0.99 -26.12
CA GLY A 209 23.34 1.05 -27.07
C GLY A 209 23.07 1.87 -28.34
N LEU A 210 21.79 2.09 -28.69
CA LEU A 210 21.40 3.06 -29.73
C LEU A 210 21.20 4.47 -29.16
N LEU A 211 20.75 4.59 -27.91
CA LEU A 211 20.53 5.87 -27.23
C LEU A 211 21.84 6.67 -27.10
N GLY A 212 22.90 5.99 -26.65
CA GLY A 212 24.17 6.62 -26.29
C GLY A 212 24.20 7.05 -24.81
N ASP A 213 25.42 7.23 -24.30
CA ASP A 213 25.72 7.51 -22.88
C ASP A 213 26.34 8.89 -22.64
N THR A 214 26.70 9.61 -23.71
CA THR A 214 27.49 10.84 -23.67
C THR A 214 26.92 11.89 -24.60
N VAL A 215 26.50 13.04 -24.06
CA VAL A 215 26.04 14.19 -24.86
C VAL A 215 27.24 14.87 -25.55
N GLY A 216 27.10 15.18 -26.83
CA GLY A 216 28.15 15.76 -27.67
C GLY A 216 29.10 14.75 -28.34
N ALA A 217 28.81 13.45 -28.28
CA ALA A 217 29.56 12.43 -28.99
C ALA A 217 29.14 12.31 -30.48
N GLU A 218 29.99 11.72 -31.33
CA GLU A 218 29.72 11.55 -32.78
C GLU A 218 28.59 10.55 -33.10
N THR A 219 28.03 9.86 -32.10
CA THR A 219 27.05 8.76 -32.26
C THR A 219 26.04 8.71 -31.12
N GLY A 220 24.87 8.11 -31.38
CA GLY A 220 23.79 7.88 -30.41
C GLY A 220 22.58 8.80 -30.65
N ASP A 221 21.37 8.27 -30.47
CA ASP A 221 20.10 8.99 -30.66
C ASP A 221 19.96 10.25 -29.77
N ILE A 222 20.73 10.40 -28.68
CA ILE A 222 20.77 11.65 -27.89
C ILE A 222 21.57 12.78 -28.56
N ASN A 223 22.36 12.46 -29.59
CA ASN A 223 23.26 13.38 -30.29
C ASN A 223 22.81 13.72 -31.73
N ASP A 224 21.75 13.08 -32.22
CA ASP A 224 21.15 13.32 -33.54
C ASP A 224 20.03 14.38 -33.43
N GLU A 225 20.13 15.48 -34.19
CA GLU A 225 19.13 16.57 -34.14
C GLU A 225 17.78 16.18 -34.78
N ASP A 226 17.76 15.17 -35.67
CA ASP A 226 16.51 14.62 -36.25
C ASP A 226 15.84 13.58 -35.31
N SER A 227 16.50 13.19 -34.21
CA SER A 227 16.01 12.20 -33.24
C SER A 227 15.09 12.82 -32.18
N THR A 228 13.99 12.12 -31.87
CA THR A 228 13.09 12.49 -30.75
C THR A 228 13.73 12.34 -29.37
N ALA A 229 14.90 11.71 -29.26
CA ALA A 229 15.62 11.56 -28.00
C ALA A 229 16.64 12.68 -27.72
N TYR A 230 16.92 13.57 -28.69
CA TYR A 230 18.00 14.58 -28.66
C TYR A 230 18.12 15.34 -27.32
N ILE A 231 19.37 15.54 -26.89
CA ILE A 231 19.74 16.30 -25.69
C ILE A 231 20.64 17.47 -26.09
N SER A 232 20.08 18.67 -26.05
CA SER A 232 20.81 19.93 -26.24
C SER A 232 21.21 20.56 -24.91
N GLU A 233 22.16 21.49 -24.93
CA GLU A 233 22.51 22.30 -23.76
C GLU A 233 21.29 23.07 -23.21
N ALA A 234 20.36 23.51 -24.07
CA ALA A 234 19.11 24.14 -23.64
C ALA A 234 18.20 23.18 -22.85
N HIS A 235 18.25 21.87 -23.10
CA HIS A 235 17.55 20.88 -22.28
C HIS A 235 18.17 20.78 -20.88
N ALA A 236 19.51 20.81 -20.77
CA ALA A 236 20.20 20.81 -19.48
C ALA A 236 19.98 22.11 -18.68
N VAL A 237 20.02 23.27 -19.32
CA VAL A 237 19.66 24.55 -18.69
C VAL A 237 18.21 24.53 -18.20
N THR A 238 17.28 23.97 -18.98
CA THR A 238 15.88 23.78 -18.58
C THR A 238 15.76 22.81 -17.39
N TYR A 239 16.57 21.75 -17.34
CA TYR A 239 16.59 20.81 -16.22
C TYR A 239 17.09 21.50 -14.94
N TYR A 240 18.26 22.15 -14.98
CA TYR A 240 18.84 22.87 -13.85
C TYR A 240 17.88 23.95 -13.31
N LYS A 241 17.33 24.81 -14.18
CA LYS A 241 16.37 25.85 -13.78
C LYS A 241 15.08 25.34 -13.15
N ASN A 242 14.65 24.12 -13.48
CA ASN A 242 13.41 23.54 -12.97
C ASN A 242 13.62 22.65 -11.73
N ASN A 243 14.83 22.12 -11.51
CA ASN A 243 15.08 21.06 -10.53
C ASN A 243 16.20 21.34 -9.52
N ILE A 244 17.10 22.28 -9.79
CA ILE A 244 18.31 22.55 -8.97
C ILE A 244 18.35 24.02 -8.54
N ALA A 245 18.20 24.96 -9.49
CA ALA A 245 18.28 26.40 -9.20
C ALA A 245 17.25 26.84 -8.16
N GLY A 246 17.69 27.61 -7.16
CA GLY A 246 16.87 28.07 -6.04
C GLY A 246 16.60 27.01 -4.97
N ARG A 247 17.41 25.93 -4.91
CA ARG A 247 17.25 24.79 -3.99
C ARG A 247 18.51 24.41 -3.19
N TYR A 248 19.27 25.42 -2.81
CA TYR A 248 20.39 25.35 -1.88
C TYR A 248 19.93 25.03 -0.44
N ASP A 249 20.81 24.44 0.38
CA ASP A 249 20.54 24.21 1.80
C ASP A 249 20.49 25.55 2.55
N THR A 250 19.62 25.67 3.55
CA THR A 250 19.37 26.95 4.25
C THR A 250 19.44 26.79 5.77
N SER A 251 20.20 27.65 6.45
CA SER A 251 20.39 27.61 7.91
C SER A 251 19.46 28.59 8.61
N VAL A 252 18.44 28.09 9.32
CA VAL A 252 17.37 28.93 9.87
C VAL A 252 16.83 28.44 11.22
N VAL A 253 16.82 29.32 12.23
CA VAL A 253 16.13 29.08 13.50
C VAL A 253 14.63 29.30 13.29
N ILE A 254 13.84 28.22 13.35
CA ILE A 254 12.38 28.23 13.20
C ILE A 254 11.72 28.00 14.56
N VAL A 255 11.19 29.07 15.16
CA VAL A 255 10.45 29.01 16.43
C VAL A 255 8.95 28.91 16.11
N LYS A 256 8.43 27.69 15.97
CA LYS A 256 7.00 27.41 15.77
C LYS A 256 6.24 27.49 17.10
N PHE A 257 5.11 28.17 17.14
CA PHE A 257 4.18 28.25 18.27
C PHE A 257 2.87 27.51 17.97
N GLU A 258 2.40 26.77 18.96
CA GLU A 258 1.20 25.92 18.87
C GLU A 258 -0.11 26.73 18.98
N SER A 259 -0.06 27.93 19.56
CA SER A 259 -1.25 28.78 19.74
C SER A 259 -0.90 30.27 19.91
N VAL A 260 -1.92 31.12 19.75
CA VAL A 260 -1.82 32.56 20.04
C VAL A 260 -1.38 32.82 21.49
N LEU A 261 -1.97 32.09 22.44
CA LEU A 261 -1.66 32.21 23.87
C LEU A 261 -0.19 31.87 24.17
N GLU A 262 0.40 30.93 23.42
CA GLU A 262 1.79 30.53 23.60
C GLU A 262 2.76 31.65 23.19
N TYR A 263 2.62 32.21 21.97
CA TYR A 263 3.49 33.31 21.54
C TYR A 263 3.24 34.58 22.38
N GLU A 264 1.98 34.89 22.73
CA GLU A 264 1.68 36.02 23.61
C GLU A 264 2.31 35.85 24.99
N THR A 265 2.47 34.62 25.48
CA THR A 265 3.15 34.34 26.75
C THR A 265 4.67 34.47 26.62
N ALA A 266 5.27 33.96 25.54
CA ALA A 266 6.70 34.12 25.25
C ALA A 266 7.12 35.60 25.15
N LEU A 267 6.42 36.39 24.32
CA LEU A 267 6.72 37.81 24.12
C LEU A 267 6.57 38.63 25.41
N ARG A 268 5.58 38.30 26.26
CA ARG A 268 5.42 38.93 27.58
C ARG A 268 6.54 38.55 28.54
N LYS A 269 6.89 37.26 28.62
CA LYS A 269 7.93 36.74 29.53
C LYS A 269 9.28 37.41 29.29
N HIS A 270 9.71 37.44 28.02
CA HIS A 270 10.96 38.08 27.60
C HIS A 270 10.84 39.61 27.44
N SER A 271 9.64 40.15 27.63
CA SER A 271 9.30 41.57 27.45
C SER A 271 9.74 42.15 26.11
N ILE A 272 9.68 41.38 25.03
CA ILE A 272 10.02 41.85 23.68
C ILE A 272 8.79 42.24 22.87
N LYS A 273 8.87 43.39 22.19
CA LYS A 273 7.80 43.91 21.34
C LYS A 273 8.38 44.62 20.12
N SER A 274 7.87 44.31 18.93
CA SER A 274 8.29 45.02 17.71
C SER A 274 7.50 46.31 17.48
N ASN A 275 8.11 47.24 16.74
CA ASN A 275 7.45 48.45 16.26
C ASN A 275 6.89 48.27 14.84
N SER A 276 6.25 49.31 14.30
CA SER A 276 5.67 49.30 12.94
C SER A 276 6.67 49.18 11.79
N ARG A 277 7.98 49.21 12.07
CA ARG A 277 9.07 48.97 11.10
C ARG A 277 9.60 47.53 11.19
N GLY A 278 9.28 46.81 12.26
CA GLY A 278 9.82 45.46 12.55
C GLY A 278 11.10 45.43 13.37
N GLU A 279 11.48 46.57 13.97
CA GLU A 279 12.57 46.65 14.93
C GLU A 279 12.06 46.11 16.28
N TRP A 280 12.77 45.16 16.91
CA TRP A 280 12.41 44.55 18.19
C TRP A 280 13.00 45.32 19.37
N TYR A 281 12.18 45.59 20.39
CA TYR A 281 12.58 46.31 21.60
C TYR A 281 12.30 45.45 22.84
N ARG A 282 13.24 45.41 23.80
CA ARG A 282 13.02 44.83 25.14
C ARG A 282 12.38 45.92 26.01
N ILE A 283 11.05 45.93 26.11
CA ILE A 283 10.31 46.91 26.91
C ILE A 283 10.58 46.71 28.41
N PRO A 284 10.36 47.73 29.27
CA PRO A 284 10.66 47.59 30.69
C PRO A 284 9.81 46.49 31.33
N ASN A 285 10.46 45.42 31.81
CA ASN A 285 9.78 44.24 32.35
C ASN A 285 9.19 44.50 33.74
N ILE A 286 7.89 44.79 33.81
CA ILE A 286 7.20 45.06 35.10
C ILE A 286 7.00 43.82 35.98
N ALA A 287 7.49 42.64 35.58
CA ALA A 287 7.61 41.47 36.46
C ALA A 287 8.91 41.51 37.29
N ASP A 288 9.89 42.32 36.89
CA ASP A 288 11.18 42.47 37.56
C ASP A 288 11.09 43.45 38.74
N GLN A 289 11.64 43.05 39.90
CA GLN A 289 11.68 43.89 41.09
C GLN A 289 12.67 45.05 40.94
N ASP A 290 13.79 44.85 40.24
CA ASP A 290 14.80 45.89 40.07
C ASP A 290 14.24 47.05 39.24
N LEU A 291 13.41 46.77 38.21
CA LEU A 291 12.65 47.80 37.51
C LEU A 291 11.64 48.49 38.45
N ILE A 292 10.87 47.75 39.24
CA ILE A 292 9.87 48.35 40.14
C ILE A 292 10.53 49.30 41.14
N ASP A 293 11.72 48.97 41.65
CA ASP A 293 12.50 49.84 42.54
C ASP A 293 13.00 51.10 41.81
N ILE A 294 13.46 50.99 40.55
CA ILE A 294 13.78 52.15 39.71
C ILE A 294 12.54 53.04 39.50
N LEU A 295 11.36 52.44 39.26
CA LEU A 295 10.12 53.17 39.00
C LEU A 295 9.55 53.85 40.26
N GLN A 296 9.66 53.22 41.43
CA GLN A 296 9.34 53.85 42.72
C GLN A 296 10.31 54.98 43.08
N GLY A 297 11.61 54.81 42.79
CA GLY A 297 12.64 55.83 43.00
C GLY A 297 12.48 57.06 42.10
N GLY A 298 11.71 56.93 41.01
CA GLY A 298 11.37 58.01 40.09
C GLY A 298 12.60 58.67 39.46
N SER A 299 12.48 59.93 39.04
CA SER A 299 13.59 60.73 38.49
C SER A 299 14.72 61.06 39.50
N SER A 300 14.65 60.51 40.72
CA SER A 300 15.73 60.50 41.70
C SER A 300 16.53 59.18 41.76
N HIS A 301 16.11 58.13 41.05
CA HIS A 301 16.86 56.89 40.98
C HIS A 301 18.11 57.04 40.06
N PRO A 302 19.29 56.49 40.42
CA PRO A 302 20.51 56.63 39.60
C PRO A 302 20.37 56.09 38.17
N GLU A 303 19.55 55.06 37.99
CA GLU A 303 19.30 54.37 36.72
C GLU A 303 18.00 54.83 36.03
N TRP A 304 17.45 55.98 36.44
CA TRP A 304 16.27 56.53 35.79
C TRP A 304 16.58 57.12 34.40
N SER A 305 15.92 56.58 33.38
CA SER A 305 16.01 57.03 31.99
C SER A 305 15.67 58.52 31.82
N THR A 306 16.61 59.28 31.25
CA THR A 306 16.39 60.65 30.76
C THR A 306 15.45 60.72 29.55
N ASP A 307 15.32 59.61 28.83
CA ASP A 307 14.70 59.54 27.50
C ASP A 307 13.19 59.24 27.59
N GLY A 308 12.72 58.91 28.80
CA GLY A 308 11.31 58.89 29.19
C GLY A 308 10.67 57.51 29.24
N TYR A 309 11.35 56.44 28.81
CA TYR A 309 10.76 55.10 28.78
C TYR A 309 10.38 54.53 30.16
N HIS A 310 11.05 54.99 31.24
CA HIS A 310 10.64 54.71 32.63
C HIS A 310 9.40 55.51 33.06
N GLN A 311 9.30 56.81 32.74
CA GLN A 311 8.09 57.59 33.03
C GLN A 311 6.86 56.97 32.35
N LYS A 312 7.03 56.55 31.09
CA LYS A 312 6.01 55.85 30.29
C LYS A 312 5.57 54.52 30.91
N ALA A 313 6.48 53.74 31.50
CA ALA A 313 6.14 52.51 32.20
C ALA A 313 5.38 52.79 33.51
N LEU A 314 5.86 53.76 34.30
CA LEU A 314 5.21 54.25 35.52
C LEU A 314 3.80 54.80 35.24
N ASP A 315 3.63 55.56 34.16
CA ASP A 315 2.35 56.13 33.75
C ASP A 315 1.33 55.03 33.42
N ILE A 316 1.73 53.90 32.84
CA ILE A 316 0.82 52.77 32.58
C ILE A 316 0.47 52.03 33.88
N LEU A 317 1.44 51.78 34.76
CA LEU A 317 1.23 51.15 36.08
C LEU A 317 0.23 51.95 36.95
N VAL A 318 0.34 53.29 36.96
CA VAL A 318 -0.51 54.16 37.77
C VAL A 318 -1.83 54.51 37.06
N ASN A 319 -1.78 54.92 35.80
CA ASN A 319 -2.98 55.44 35.11
C ASN A 319 -3.84 54.36 34.46
N ASP A 320 -3.28 53.24 34.03
CA ASP A 320 -4.06 52.12 33.46
C ASP A 320 -4.27 51.01 34.50
N LEU A 321 -3.20 50.49 35.11
CA LEU A 321 -3.27 49.38 36.09
C LEU A 321 -3.64 49.79 37.52
N LYS A 322 -3.75 51.10 37.81
CA LYS A 322 -4.22 51.67 39.09
C LYS A 322 -3.37 51.31 40.32
N GLN A 323 -2.09 51.00 40.15
CA GLN A 323 -1.18 50.84 41.28
C GLN A 323 -0.96 52.18 42.03
N ASP A 324 -0.63 52.10 43.32
CA ASP A 324 -0.23 53.27 44.11
C ASP A 324 1.20 53.68 43.73
N PRO A 325 1.45 54.92 43.25
CA PRO A 325 2.80 55.37 42.89
C PRO A 325 3.80 55.36 44.06
N ASN A 326 3.33 55.27 45.30
CA ASN A 326 4.18 55.19 46.50
C ASN A 326 4.43 53.73 46.96
N ASN A 327 3.84 52.73 46.29
CA ASN A 327 3.86 51.32 46.67
C ASN A 327 3.54 50.44 45.44
N LEU A 328 4.33 50.61 44.38
CA LEU A 328 4.25 49.81 43.15
C LEU A 328 4.61 48.34 43.44
N LYS A 329 4.07 47.42 42.65
CA LYS A 329 4.34 45.98 42.75
C LYS A 329 4.68 45.38 41.40
N THR A 330 5.52 44.36 41.41
CA THR A 330 5.74 43.48 40.27
C THR A 330 4.42 42.86 39.81
N VAL A 331 4.30 42.64 38.51
CA VAL A 331 3.14 42.02 37.87
C VAL A 331 3.65 40.82 37.08
N ASP A 332 3.17 39.62 37.41
CA ASP A 332 3.58 38.40 36.70
C ASP A 332 3.19 38.47 35.21
N TYR A 333 4.12 38.10 34.32
CA TYR A 333 3.96 38.15 32.86
C TYR A 333 2.72 37.40 32.34
N ARG A 334 2.24 36.39 33.08
CA ARG A 334 1.07 35.56 32.75
C ARG A 334 -0.25 36.27 33.06
N ASN A 335 -0.25 37.25 33.95
CA ASN A 335 -1.43 37.99 34.41
C ASN A 335 -2.03 38.90 33.33
N THR A 336 -3.35 39.10 33.37
CA THR A 336 -4.10 40.06 32.53
C THR A 336 -3.63 41.51 32.69
N ASP A 337 -3.10 41.87 33.85
CA ASP A 337 -2.52 43.20 34.10
C ASP A 337 -1.23 43.39 33.30
N PHE A 338 -0.38 42.37 33.18
CA PHE A 338 0.80 42.43 32.31
C PHE A 338 0.41 42.44 30.83
N ALA A 339 -0.59 41.64 30.42
CA ALA A 339 -1.13 41.71 29.07
C ALA A 339 -1.69 43.11 28.74
N THR A 340 -2.32 43.77 29.72
CA THR A 340 -2.78 45.16 29.60
C THR A 340 -1.60 46.14 29.48
N TYR A 341 -0.55 46.01 30.31
CA TYR A 341 0.68 46.80 30.20
C TYR A 341 1.33 46.64 28.82
N TYR A 342 1.57 45.39 28.42
CA TYR A 342 2.21 45.04 27.14
C TYR A 342 1.41 45.59 25.96
N SER A 343 0.08 45.50 25.98
CA SER A 343 -0.81 46.09 24.97
C SER A 343 -0.66 47.63 24.92
N LYS A 344 -0.73 48.29 26.08
CA LYS A 344 -0.63 49.75 26.25
C LYS A 344 0.73 50.34 25.89
N TYR A 345 1.81 49.58 26.01
CA TYR A 345 3.17 50.07 25.73
C TYR A 345 3.39 50.21 24.21
N VAL A 346 3.06 51.37 23.64
CA VAL A 346 3.30 51.69 22.23
C VAL A 346 4.75 52.12 22.02
N ILE A 347 5.48 51.45 21.14
CA ILE A 347 6.89 51.77 20.87
C ILE A 347 7.03 53.13 20.16
N ASN A 348 8.02 53.91 20.58
CA ASN A 348 8.45 55.17 19.98
C ASN A 348 9.98 55.15 19.85
N SER A 349 10.47 55.01 18.61
CA SER A 349 11.91 54.88 18.29
C SER A 349 12.79 56.08 18.67
N THR A 350 12.24 57.16 19.26
CA THR A 350 13.02 58.26 19.85
C THR A 350 13.11 58.17 21.38
N THR A 351 12.02 57.89 22.09
CA THR A 351 12.03 57.79 23.56
C THR A 351 12.49 56.42 24.07
N ASP A 352 12.34 55.40 23.23
CA ASP A 352 12.63 54.00 23.56
C ASP A 352 13.92 53.53 22.88
N ALA A 353 14.74 54.44 22.34
CA ALA A 353 15.90 54.11 21.51
C ALA A 353 16.93 53.21 22.23
N ALA A 354 17.12 53.41 23.53
CA ALA A 354 17.99 52.59 24.38
C ALA A 354 17.39 51.20 24.74
N LEU A 355 16.17 50.89 24.29
CA LEU A 355 15.51 49.60 24.46
C LEU A 355 15.50 48.74 23.19
N LEU A 356 16.05 49.26 22.08
CA LEU A 356 16.22 48.53 20.83
C LEU A 356 17.19 47.35 21.06
N LEU A 357 16.80 46.15 20.65
CA LEU A 357 17.71 45.01 20.64
C LEU A 357 18.75 45.18 19.54
N ASP A 358 20.02 44.97 19.88
CA ASP A 358 21.13 44.95 18.92
C ASP A 358 20.97 43.77 17.94
N ASP A 359 21.09 44.05 16.65
CA ASP A 359 21.06 43.04 15.58
C ASP A 359 22.37 42.95 14.80
N ALA A 360 23.44 43.61 15.25
CA ALA A 360 24.76 43.49 14.66
C ALA A 360 25.32 42.06 14.82
N GLN A 361 25.98 41.56 13.77
CA GLN A 361 26.51 40.18 13.68
C GLN A 361 27.40 39.74 14.86
N GLY A 362 28.09 40.68 15.51
CA GLY A 362 28.96 40.39 16.66
C GLY A 362 28.30 40.42 18.05
N ASN A 363 27.02 40.78 18.14
CA ASN A 363 26.28 40.96 19.41
C ASN A 363 24.75 40.86 19.18
N ASN A 364 24.27 39.89 18.40
CA ASN A 364 22.87 39.87 17.96
C ASN A 364 21.93 39.41 19.10
N GLN A 365 21.35 40.38 19.80
CA GLN A 365 20.40 40.19 20.90
C GLN A 365 19.01 39.74 20.43
N VAL A 366 18.67 39.95 19.16
CA VAL A 366 17.42 39.42 18.57
C VAL A 366 17.51 37.90 18.44
N LEU A 367 18.62 37.39 17.89
CA LEU A 367 18.93 35.96 17.85
C LEU A 367 18.98 35.37 19.26
N GLN A 368 19.66 36.04 20.20
CA GLN A 368 19.71 35.59 21.59
C GLN A 368 18.30 35.38 22.17
N VAL A 369 17.38 36.33 22.01
CA VAL A 369 16.01 36.16 22.53
C VAL A 369 15.22 35.08 21.78
N PHE A 370 15.44 34.93 20.47
CA PHE A 370 14.76 33.88 19.70
C PHE A 370 15.24 32.48 20.14
N LEU A 371 16.54 32.33 20.47
CA LEU A 371 17.08 31.13 21.10
C LEU A 371 16.59 30.97 22.55
N GLU A 372 16.52 32.05 23.36
CA GLU A 372 15.95 32.01 24.73
C GLU A 372 14.48 31.52 24.71
N ILE A 373 13.72 31.81 23.65
CA ILE A 373 12.36 31.29 23.46
C ILE A 373 12.39 29.85 22.95
N TYR A 374 13.28 29.49 22.03
CA TYR A 374 13.44 28.12 21.52
C TYR A 374 13.80 27.15 22.64
N ASP A 375 14.83 27.46 23.42
CA ASP A 375 15.30 26.72 24.60
C ASP A 375 14.15 26.47 25.58
N GLU A 376 13.34 27.49 25.88
CA GLU A 376 12.19 27.35 26.78
C GLU A 376 11.04 26.51 26.22
N LEU A 377 10.92 26.40 24.90
CA LEU A 377 9.88 25.64 24.21
C LEU A 377 10.30 24.20 23.87
N HIS A 378 11.60 23.89 23.92
CA HIS A 378 12.19 22.59 23.55
C HIS A 378 13.03 21.95 24.69
N ASP A 379 13.22 22.64 25.82
CA ASP A 379 14.12 22.27 26.94
C ASP A 379 15.60 22.08 26.52
N THR A 380 16.07 22.93 25.60
CA THR A 380 17.46 23.01 25.11
C THR A 380 18.22 24.19 25.73
N THR A 381 19.49 24.43 25.34
CA THR A 381 20.39 25.42 25.98
C THR A 381 21.18 26.31 25.03
N TYR A 382 20.84 26.37 23.74
CA TYR A 382 21.64 27.03 22.71
C TYR A 382 21.91 28.53 23.00
N ALA A 383 20.97 29.25 23.63
CA ALA A 383 21.18 30.64 24.00
C ALA A 383 22.24 30.79 25.10
N ALA A 384 22.20 29.92 26.11
CA ALA A 384 23.14 29.92 27.22
C ALA A 384 24.54 29.42 26.79
N ASP A 385 24.59 28.44 25.90
CA ASP A 385 25.83 27.87 25.37
C ASP A 385 26.51 28.84 24.38
N LEU A 386 25.75 29.56 23.55
CA LEU A 386 26.28 30.63 22.70
C LEU A 386 26.79 31.82 23.56
N ALA A 387 26.01 32.26 24.55
CA ALA A 387 26.38 33.35 25.45
C ALA A 387 27.60 33.03 26.34
N SER A 388 27.83 31.75 26.67
CA SER A 388 29.02 31.29 27.40
C SER A 388 30.19 30.88 26.49
N SER A 389 30.00 30.92 25.16
CA SER A 389 30.95 30.44 24.15
C SER A 389 31.32 28.94 24.29
N ALA A 390 30.38 28.13 24.76
CA ALA A 390 30.44 26.67 24.71
C ALA A 390 30.16 26.13 23.29
N ILE A 391 29.31 26.83 22.52
CA ILE A 391 29.14 26.66 21.07
C ILE A 391 29.50 27.96 20.33
N SER A 392 29.82 27.85 19.04
CA SER A 392 30.07 28.96 18.13
C SER A 392 28.92 29.18 17.13
N MET A 393 28.96 30.29 16.40
CA MET A 393 27.99 30.56 15.33
C MET A 393 28.05 29.49 14.22
N ASN A 394 29.21 28.89 13.95
CA ASN A 394 29.35 27.85 12.94
C ASN A 394 28.68 26.53 13.37
N ASP A 395 28.73 26.23 14.67
CA ASP A 395 28.05 25.05 15.22
C ASP A 395 26.53 25.27 15.18
N LEU A 396 26.05 26.49 15.46
CA LEU A 396 24.65 26.88 15.31
C LEU A 396 24.17 26.85 13.85
N ILE A 397 25.01 27.28 12.90
CA ILE A 397 24.71 27.18 11.45
C ILE A 397 24.54 25.71 11.07
N ALA A 398 25.47 24.84 11.46
CA ALA A 398 25.38 23.40 11.17
C ALA A 398 24.11 22.76 11.77
N GLU A 399 23.81 23.03 13.04
CA GLU A 399 22.64 22.52 13.75
C GLU A 399 21.29 22.91 13.10
N PHE A 400 21.18 24.13 12.59
CA PHE A 400 19.95 24.68 12.02
C PHE A 400 19.92 24.66 10.47
N THR A 401 20.84 23.93 9.81
CA THR A 401 20.84 23.73 8.35
C THR A 401 19.74 22.75 7.93
N MET A 402 19.03 23.08 6.85
CA MET A 402 17.90 22.32 6.31
C MET A 402 18.01 22.20 4.80
N GLU A 403 17.84 20.98 4.27
CA GLU A 403 17.69 20.74 2.83
C GLU A 403 16.47 21.50 2.28
N TYR A 404 16.43 21.85 0.98
CA TYR A 404 15.19 22.29 0.31
C TYR A 404 14.02 21.29 0.47
N THR A 405 14.37 20.02 0.64
CA THR A 405 13.52 18.83 0.83
C THR A 405 13.18 18.49 2.28
N ASP A 406 13.69 19.25 3.26
CA ASP A 406 13.42 19.06 4.69
C ASP A 406 11.91 18.90 5.01
N PRO A 407 11.50 18.00 5.93
CA PRO A 407 10.08 17.78 6.25
C PRO A 407 9.32 19.08 6.59
N ARG A 408 9.94 20.00 7.34
CA ARG A 408 9.40 21.31 7.75
C ARG A 408 9.14 22.24 6.57
N PHE A 409 9.83 22.02 5.45
CA PHE A 409 9.59 22.69 4.17
C PHE A 409 8.69 21.91 3.21
N ALA A 410 8.65 20.57 3.33
CA ALA A 410 7.77 19.70 2.55
C ALA A 410 6.30 19.84 2.98
N SER A 411 6.02 19.78 4.28
CA SER A 411 4.67 19.94 4.84
C SER A 411 4.15 21.38 4.79
N ALA A 412 5.05 22.37 4.88
CA ALA A 412 4.71 23.79 4.83
C ALA A 412 5.45 24.52 3.70
N ALA A 413 5.03 24.31 2.45
CA ALA A 413 5.61 24.98 1.29
C ALA A 413 5.61 26.53 1.40
N ASP A 414 4.60 27.13 2.06
CA ASP A 414 4.55 28.58 2.34
C ASP A 414 5.62 29.04 3.37
N LEU A 415 6.05 28.14 4.28
CA LEU A 415 7.15 28.40 5.21
C LEU A 415 8.48 28.42 4.46
N ARG A 416 8.74 27.40 3.61
CA ARG A 416 9.92 27.40 2.72
C ARG A 416 9.94 28.66 1.84
N ASN A 417 8.82 28.96 1.17
CA ASN A 417 8.68 30.16 0.34
C ASN A 417 8.93 31.45 1.14
N THR A 418 8.58 31.50 2.43
CA THR A 418 8.88 32.64 3.28
C THR A 418 10.39 32.72 3.57
N VAL A 419 10.99 31.63 4.05
CA VAL A 419 12.42 31.54 4.42
C VAL A 419 13.33 31.91 3.24
N TYR A 420 13.12 31.30 2.07
CA TYR A 420 13.96 31.51 0.87
C TYR A 420 13.86 32.94 0.31
N ASN A 421 12.83 33.71 0.72
CA ASN A 421 12.69 35.12 0.36
C ASN A 421 13.20 36.10 1.45
N MET A 422 13.71 35.63 2.60
CA MET A 422 14.03 36.50 3.76
C MET A 422 15.17 37.52 3.52
N ASP A 423 16.11 37.26 2.61
CA ASP A 423 17.12 38.23 2.14
C ASP A 423 16.92 38.61 0.65
N SER A 424 15.75 38.30 0.06
CA SER A 424 15.39 38.90 -1.23
C SER A 424 15.30 40.43 -1.10
N ASN A 425 15.84 41.17 -2.08
CA ASN A 425 15.95 42.65 -2.10
C ASN A 425 14.60 43.41 -2.21
N VAL A 426 13.48 42.79 -1.82
CA VAL A 426 12.14 43.09 -2.33
C VAL A 426 11.19 43.68 -1.26
N LEU A 427 11.27 43.25 0.01
CA LEU A 427 10.14 43.45 0.93
C LEU A 427 10.02 44.84 1.58
N TYR A 428 11.09 45.64 1.74
CA TYR A 428 11.12 46.70 2.77
C TYR A 428 11.76 48.07 2.46
N ASP A 429 11.58 48.63 1.25
CA ASP A 429 11.49 50.11 1.10
C ASP A 429 10.76 50.56 -0.19
N GLY A 430 10.96 49.82 -1.28
CA GLY A 430 10.61 50.22 -2.64
C GLY A 430 11.57 49.69 -3.71
N GLY A 431 12.77 49.23 -3.30
CA GLY A 431 13.68 48.42 -4.11
C GLY A 431 15.17 48.65 -3.88
N ASN A 432 15.58 49.45 -2.89
CA ASN A 432 16.99 49.80 -2.66
C ASN A 432 17.69 48.96 -1.59
N GLY A 433 16.95 48.33 -0.67
CA GLY A 433 17.49 47.36 0.30
C GLY A 433 18.52 47.89 1.30
N ARG A 434 18.73 49.22 1.39
CA ARG A 434 19.81 49.86 2.15
C ARG A 434 19.30 50.94 3.12
N ASP A 435 20.10 51.20 4.14
CA ASP A 435 19.89 52.25 5.13
C ASP A 435 20.33 53.65 4.63
N ALA A 436 20.39 54.61 5.56
CA ALA A 436 20.73 56.01 5.25
C ALA A 436 22.22 56.24 4.93
N ASP A 437 23.10 55.28 5.24
CA ASP A 437 24.55 55.33 5.03
C ASP A 437 25.01 54.37 3.90
N ASP A 438 24.07 53.91 3.06
CA ASP A 438 24.24 52.98 1.93
C ASP A 438 24.61 51.54 2.36
N VAL A 439 24.39 51.15 3.62
CA VAL A 439 24.63 49.77 4.09
C VAL A 439 23.38 48.91 3.83
N PRO A 440 23.50 47.69 3.27
CA PRO A 440 22.37 46.77 3.14
C PRO A 440 21.69 46.49 4.49
N TYR A 441 20.36 46.42 4.51
CA TYR A 441 19.59 46.10 5.72
C TYR A 441 19.80 44.64 6.13
N ALA A 442 20.83 44.39 6.94
CA ALA A 442 21.16 43.10 7.54
C ALA A 442 20.12 42.66 8.59
N LYS A 443 18.88 42.40 8.16
CA LYS A 443 17.77 41.96 9.00
C LYS A 443 17.19 40.61 8.53
N PRO A 444 17.97 39.51 8.62
CA PRO A 444 17.55 38.18 8.20
C PRO A 444 16.59 37.53 9.24
N TYR A 445 15.58 38.27 9.74
CA TYR A 445 14.71 37.79 10.81
C TYR A 445 13.28 38.33 10.74
N SER A 446 12.35 37.59 11.34
CA SER A 446 10.91 37.92 11.34
C SER A 446 10.62 39.18 12.17
N ARG A 447 9.99 40.18 11.53
CA ARG A 447 9.64 41.51 12.08
C ARG A 447 8.51 41.53 13.11
N GLN A 448 7.78 40.43 13.20
CA GLN A 448 6.70 40.11 14.13
C GLN A 448 6.49 38.59 14.07
N VAL A 449 5.65 38.01 14.92
CA VAL A 449 5.19 36.63 14.74
C VAL A 449 4.46 36.52 13.39
N GLN A 450 4.93 35.63 12.52
CA GLN A 450 4.35 35.40 11.18
C GLN A 450 3.28 34.33 11.25
N SER A 451 2.13 34.59 10.65
CA SER A 451 1.03 33.63 10.52
C SER A 451 1.11 32.94 9.15
N ILE A 452 1.77 31.79 9.07
CA ILE A 452 2.08 31.08 7.82
C ILE A 452 1.31 29.75 7.79
N ALA A 453 0.51 29.51 6.75
CA ALA A 453 -0.35 28.32 6.63
C ALA A 453 -1.27 28.01 7.85
N GLY A 454 -1.50 28.99 8.73
CA GLY A 454 -2.24 28.85 9.99
C GLY A 454 -1.35 28.70 11.25
N GLY A 455 -0.13 28.19 11.10
CA GLY A 455 0.88 28.17 12.16
C GLY A 455 1.43 29.56 12.47
N GLN A 456 1.98 29.74 13.67
CA GLN A 456 2.57 31.00 14.13
C GLN A 456 4.08 30.81 14.32
N TYR A 457 4.91 31.70 13.78
CA TYR A 457 6.36 31.51 13.71
C TYR A 457 7.15 32.78 14.06
N LEU A 458 8.28 32.63 14.76
CA LEU A 458 9.42 33.53 14.61
C LEU A 458 10.51 32.81 13.81
N LEU A 459 11.20 33.55 12.94
CA LEU A 459 12.21 33.03 12.02
C LEU A 459 13.48 33.86 12.14
N PHE A 460 14.65 33.22 12.22
CA PHE A 460 15.96 33.88 12.10
C PHE A 460 16.84 33.07 11.14
N LEU A 461 17.11 33.63 9.97
CA LEU A 461 18.00 33.07 8.96
C LEU A 461 19.45 33.37 9.37
N LEU A 462 20.26 32.32 9.48
CA LEU A 462 21.68 32.37 9.87
C LEU A 462 22.59 32.42 8.63
N ASP A 463 22.28 31.60 7.63
CA ASP A 463 22.93 31.53 6.32
C ASP A 463 21.90 31.03 5.29
N ASP A 464 22.08 31.37 4.01
CA ASP A 464 21.20 30.97 2.91
C ASP A 464 21.90 30.36 1.69
N ASN A 465 23.23 30.24 1.67
CA ASN A 465 24.00 29.59 0.60
C ASN A 465 23.64 30.01 -0.85
N ARG A 466 22.99 31.16 -1.07
CA ARG A 466 22.60 31.64 -2.42
C ARG A 466 23.77 31.92 -3.36
N ASP A 467 24.99 31.92 -2.82
CA ASP A 467 26.22 32.04 -3.59
C ASP A 467 26.51 30.79 -4.42
N ASP A 468 25.91 29.63 -4.11
CA ASP A 468 26.06 28.39 -4.89
C ASP A 468 25.40 28.46 -6.29
N ASP A 469 24.34 29.25 -6.44
CA ASP A 469 23.69 29.52 -7.73
C ASP A 469 24.38 30.67 -8.52
N LYS A 470 25.38 31.34 -7.95
CA LYS A 470 26.11 32.44 -8.65
C LYS A 470 27.09 31.90 -9.68
N ASP A 471 27.23 32.64 -10.77
CA ASP A 471 28.09 32.30 -11.90
C ASP A 471 27.86 30.88 -12.49
N ILE A 472 26.67 30.28 -12.32
CA ILE A 472 26.33 28.98 -12.95
C ILE A 472 25.92 29.14 -14.43
N LEU A 473 25.12 30.16 -14.76
CA LEU A 473 24.60 30.41 -16.10
C LEU A 473 25.07 31.75 -16.70
N ASP A 474 25.38 31.74 -17.99
CA ASP A 474 25.48 32.94 -18.81
C ASP A 474 24.08 33.31 -19.32
N GLU A 475 23.50 34.34 -18.71
CA GLU A 475 22.20 34.91 -19.09
C GLU A 475 22.34 36.23 -19.90
N THR A 476 23.52 36.53 -20.44
CA THR A 476 23.73 37.77 -21.21
C THR A 476 22.95 37.81 -22.53
N ASP A 477 22.53 36.65 -23.05
CA ASP A 477 21.56 36.51 -24.13
C ASP A 477 20.38 35.64 -23.67
N ALA A 478 19.22 36.28 -23.49
CA ALA A 478 18.00 35.62 -23.01
C ALA A 478 17.39 34.61 -24.00
N GLU A 479 17.79 34.63 -25.29
CA GLU A 479 17.38 33.62 -26.28
C GLU A 479 18.37 32.43 -26.36
N ASN A 480 19.52 32.51 -25.67
CA ASN A 480 20.65 31.57 -25.80
C ASN A 480 21.40 31.38 -24.46
N VAL A 481 20.65 31.17 -23.37
CA VAL A 481 21.21 30.91 -22.03
C VAL A 481 22.00 29.60 -22.00
N LYS A 482 23.18 29.61 -21.37
CA LYS A 482 24.13 28.47 -21.31
C LYS A 482 24.74 28.34 -19.92
N PHE A 483 25.40 27.21 -19.64
CA PHE A 483 26.27 27.09 -18.46
C PHE A 483 27.60 27.82 -18.70
N LEU A 484 28.19 28.37 -17.63
CA LEU A 484 29.51 28.99 -17.66
C LEU A 484 30.64 27.95 -17.66
N GLU A 485 31.82 28.34 -18.13
CA GLU A 485 33.01 27.47 -18.27
C GLU A 485 33.81 27.32 -16.96
N ASN A 486 33.15 27.39 -15.80
CA ASN A 486 33.75 27.18 -14.47
C ASN A 486 33.38 25.79 -13.91
N GLU A 487 34.10 25.38 -12.86
CA GLU A 487 33.99 24.02 -12.30
C GLU A 487 32.58 23.70 -11.73
N PRO A 488 31.93 24.57 -10.92
CA PRO A 488 30.54 24.35 -10.48
C PRO A 488 29.53 24.25 -11.63
N ALA A 489 29.58 25.17 -12.60
CA ALA A 489 28.65 25.18 -13.71
C ALA A 489 28.75 23.93 -14.60
N GLN A 490 29.96 23.44 -14.84
CA GLN A 490 30.15 22.18 -15.58
C GLN A 490 29.75 20.95 -14.75
N ALA A 491 29.82 20.99 -13.41
CA ALA A 491 29.29 19.93 -12.55
C ALA A 491 27.77 19.78 -12.71
N TYR A 492 27.00 20.87 -12.50
CA TYR A 492 25.53 20.84 -12.68
C TYR A 492 25.11 20.51 -14.12
N LYS A 493 25.88 20.95 -15.13
CA LYS A 493 25.66 20.58 -16.53
C LYS A 493 25.78 19.07 -16.77
N ASN A 494 26.81 18.45 -16.21
CA ASN A 494 27.05 17.01 -16.34
C ASN A 494 25.99 16.19 -15.57
N GLU A 495 25.61 16.64 -14.38
CA GLU A 495 24.51 16.05 -13.60
C GLU A 495 23.18 16.11 -14.37
N ALA A 496 22.82 17.29 -14.89
CA ALA A 496 21.64 17.50 -15.71
C ALA A 496 21.63 16.61 -16.97
N TYR A 497 22.77 16.46 -17.64
CA TYR A 497 22.88 15.52 -18.77
C TYR A 497 22.68 14.06 -18.33
N ALA A 498 23.29 13.61 -17.23
CA ALA A 498 23.13 12.24 -16.73
C ALA A 498 21.66 11.91 -16.41
N LYS A 499 20.98 12.79 -15.66
CA LYS A 499 19.55 12.66 -15.33
C LYS A 499 18.66 12.73 -16.59
N LEU A 500 19.01 13.56 -17.58
CA LEU A 500 18.28 13.63 -18.85
C LEU A 500 18.44 12.36 -19.72
N ILE A 501 19.63 11.75 -19.76
CA ILE A 501 19.85 10.48 -20.48
C ILE A 501 18.99 9.36 -19.87
N GLU A 502 18.99 9.22 -18.54
CA GLU A 502 18.13 8.27 -17.84
C GLU A 502 16.64 8.48 -18.18
N GLN A 503 16.18 9.73 -18.19
CA GLN A 503 14.81 10.09 -18.58
C GLN A 503 14.47 9.84 -20.06
N ARG A 504 15.45 9.60 -20.95
CA ARG A 504 15.19 9.28 -22.36
C ARG A 504 14.96 7.78 -22.61
N LEU A 505 15.50 6.88 -21.78
CA LEU A 505 15.35 5.42 -21.93
C LEU A 505 13.97 4.90 -21.47
N THR A 506 12.91 5.48 -22.03
CA THR A 506 11.52 5.11 -21.71
C THR A 506 11.11 3.79 -22.36
N THR A 507 10.11 3.10 -21.78
CA THR A 507 9.47 1.91 -22.38
C THR A 507 8.99 2.17 -23.81
N THR A 508 8.55 3.39 -24.12
CA THR A 508 8.15 3.81 -25.47
C THR A 508 9.33 3.84 -26.44
N TYR A 509 10.48 4.36 -26.02
CA TYR A 509 11.71 4.36 -26.81
C TYR A 509 12.28 2.94 -27.01
N VAL A 510 12.30 2.12 -25.96
CA VAL A 510 12.69 0.70 -26.08
C VAL A 510 11.78 -0.03 -27.06
N THR A 511 10.46 0.16 -26.95
CA THR A 511 9.46 -0.45 -27.85
C THR A 511 9.61 0.01 -29.30
N SER A 512 9.92 1.30 -29.53
CA SER A 512 10.12 1.79 -30.89
C SER A 512 11.35 1.13 -31.52
N LYS A 513 12.50 1.12 -30.84
CA LYS A 513 13.75 0.49 -31.34
C LYS A 513 13.64 -1.02 -31.53
N VAL A 514 12.94 -1.74 -30.65
CA VAL A 514 12.57 -3.15 -30.88
C VAL A 514 11.77 -3.29 -32.18
N THR A 515 10.75 -2.45 -32.37
CA THR A 515 9.92 -2.44 -33.60
C THR A 515 10.72 -2.07 -34.85
N GLU A 516 11.74 -1.20 -34.74
CA GLU A 516 12.64 -0.88 -35.85
C GLU A 516 13.49 -2.07 -36.26
N ARG A 517 14.09 -2.76 -35.29
CA ARG A 517 14.91 -3.97 -35.50
C ARG A 517 14.13 -5.07 -36.23
N TYR A 518 12.84 -5.21 -35.96
CA TYR A 518 11.96 -6.18 -36.62
C TYR A 518 11.75 -5.95 -38.13
N LYS A 519 11.98 -4.74 -38.66
CA LYS A 519 11.72 -4.39 -40.08
C LYS A 519 12.54 -5.24 -41.07
N ASP A 520 13.75 -5.63 -40.68
CA ASP A 520 14.70 -6.38 -41.51
C ASP A 520 14.72 -7.90 -41.21
N VAL A 521 13.90 -8.38 -40.27
CA VAL A 521 13.88 -9.80 -39.86
C VAL A 521 13.04 -10.63 -40.84
N LYS A 522 13.66 -11.65 -41.45
CA LYS A 522 13.00 -12.59 -42.35
C LYS A 522 12.46 -13.81 -41.59
N ILE A 523 11.18 -13.73 -41.22
CA ILE A 523 10.43 -14.78 -40.51
C ILE A 523 9.67 -15.66 -41.50
N ASN A 524 9.77 -16.99 -41.38
CA ASN A 524 9.02 -17.96 -42.19
C ASN A 524 8.40 -19.04 -41.30
N ILE A 525 7.06 -19.07 -41.20
CA ILE A 525 6.31 -20.06 -40.43
C ILE A 525 5.67 -21.06 -41.39
N TYR A 526 5.98 -22.34 -41.21
CA TYR A 526 5.60 -23.41 -42.13
C TYR A 526 4.32 -24.13 -41.69
N ASP A 527 4.09 -24.28 -40.39
CA ASP A 527 2.79 -24.69 -39.85
C ASP A 527 1.68 -23.70 -40.28
N PRO A 528 0.53 -24.18 -40.80
CA PRO A 528 -0.51 -23.31 -41.31
C PRO A 528 -1.30 -22.59 -40.22
N ILE A 529 -1.46 -23.18 -39.04
CA ILE A 529 -2.27 -22.61 -37.95
C ILE A 529 -1.47 -21.51 -37.23
N ILE A 530 -0.24 -21.82 -36.83
CA ILE A 530 0.66 -20.87 -36.17
C ILE A 530 0.93 -19.66 -37.09
N ARG A 531 1.08 -19.90 -38.40
CA ARG A 531 1.28 -18.82 -39.38
C ARG A 531 0.08 -17.86 -39.43
N GLU A 532 -1.16 -18.36 -39.47
CA GLU A 532 -2.31 -17.45 -39.55
C GLU A 532 -2.50 -16.67 -38.25
N LEU A 533 -2.31 -17.30 -37.08
CA LEU A 533 -2.31 -16.65 -35.76
C LEU A 533 -1.28 -15.53 -35.68
N TYR A 534 -0.02 -15.81 -36.04
CA TYR A 534 1.05 -14.81 -36.11
C TYR A 534 0.70 -13.68 -37.10
N ALA A 535 0.19 -14.02 -38.28
CA ALA A 535 -0.21 -13.08 -39.33
C ALA A 535 -1.51 -12.30 -39.05
N ASN A 536 -2.04 -12.39 -37.82
CA ASN A 536 -3.12 -11.52 -37.32
C ASN A 536 -2.60 -10.49 -36.30
N GLN A 537 -1.51 -10.80 -35.61
CA GLN A 537 -0.83 -9.90 -34.67
C GLN A 537 0.27 -9.07 -35.38
N ASN A 538 0.96 -9.67 -36.35
CA ASN A 538 2.18 -9.14 -36.97
C ASN A 538 2.10 -9.09 -38.51
N GLU A 539 2.87 -8.21 -39.14
CA GLU A 539 2.89 -8.07 -40.62
C GLU A 539 3.67 -9.21 -41.31
N TYR A 540 3.01 -10.35 -41.49
CA TYR A 540 3.66 -11.55 -42.02
C TYR A 540 3.94 -11.51 -43.54
N LYS A 541 5.22 -11.36 -43.90
CA LYS A 541 5.74 -11.37 -45.29
C LYS A 541 6.42 -12.68 -45.71
N GLY A 542 6.44 -13.70 -44.85
CA GLY A 542 7.18 -14.95 -45.04
C GLY A 542 6.54 -15.99 -45.97
N SER A 543 7.13 -17.21 -45.97
CA SER A 543 6.62 -18.38 -46.71
C SER A 543 5.15 -18.67 -46.41
N LYS A 544 4.38 -19.07 -47.45
CA LYS A 544 2.98 -19.52 -47.32
C LYS A 544 2.79 -21.02 -47.58
N GLY A 545 3.85 -21.74 -47.94
CA GLY A 545 3.82 -23.18 -48.18
C GLY A 545 4.54 -23.97 -47.08
N TYR A 546 4.17 -25.23 -46.93
CA TYR A 546 4.86 -26.24 -46.11
C TYR A 546 6.26 -26.59 -46.67
N LYS A 547 7.25 -26.83 -45.80
CA LYS A 547 8.65 -27.15 -46.15
C LYS A 547 8.89 -28.67 -46.10
N ASP A 548 8.79 -29.23 -44.90
CA ASP A 548 9.00 -30.63 -44.55
C ASP A 548 8.23 -30.95 -43.25
N ASN A 549 8.30 -32.18 -42.74
CA ASN A 549 7.48 -32.57 -41.57
C ASN A 549 8.02 -32.02 -40.24
N ASN A 550 9.27 -31.58 -40.18
CA ASN A 550 9.98 -31.27 -38.95
C ASN A 550 10.25 -29.78 -38.75
N THR A 551 10.41 -29.00 -39.81
CA THR A 551 10.61 -27.55 -39.71
C THR A 551 9.30 -26.81 -39.40
N LEU A 552 9.25 -26.10 -38.28
CA LEU A 552 8.10 -25.28 -37.88
C LEU A 552 8.29 -23.81 -38.27
N LEU A 553 9.48 -23.26 -37.97
CA LEU A 553 9.83 -21.84 -38.12
C LEU A 553 11.29 -21.69 -38.61
N ASP A 554 11.56 -20.63 -39.37
CA ASP A 554 12.89 -20.24 -39.89
C ASP A 554 13.00 -18.70 -39.82
N VAL A 555 13.79 -18.21 -38.86
CA VAL A 555 14.06 -16.78 -38.59
C VAL A 555 15.50 -16.49 -38.97
N ASN A 556 15.70 -15.67 -40.02
CA ASN A 556 17.04 -15.31 -40.53
C ASN A 556 17.98 -16.51 -40.83
N GLY A 557 17.45 -17.72 -41.02
CA GLY A 557 18.21 -18.96 -41.23
C GLY A 557 18.38 -19.83 -39.98
N THR A 558 18.04 -19.34 -38.79
CA THR A 558 17.89 -20.15 -37.57
C THR A 558 16.58 -20.92 -37.66
N VAL A 559 16.65 -22.25 -37.58
CA VAL A 559 15.49 -23.15 -37.73
C VAL A 559 15.05 -23.68 -36.39
N LEU A 560 13.76 -23.54 -36.10
CA LEU A 560 13.07 -24.20 -34.98
C LEU A 560 12.29 -25.40 -35.53
N THR A 561 12.48 -26.58 -34.92
CA THR A 561 11.71 -27.78 -35.29
C THR A 561 10.43 -27.91 -34.48
N VAL A 562 9.50 -28.76 -34.95
CA VAL A 562 8.26 -29.09 -34.24
C VAL A 562 8.57 -29.70 -32.88
N ASN A 563 9.58 -30.58 -32.79
CA ASN A 563 9.97 -31.22 -31.53
C ASN A 563 10.54 -30.21 -30.53
N ASP A 564 11.41 -29.30 -30.99
CA ASP A 564 12.02 -28.28 -30.11
C ASP A 564 10.96 -27.30 -29.61
N PHE A 565 10.04 -26.86 -30.49
CA PHE A 565 8.93 -26.00 -30.09
C PHE A 565 7.99 -26.72 -29.12
N PHE A 566 7.66 -27.99 -29.39
CA PHE A 566 6.83 -28.80 -28.49
C PHE A 566 7.46 -28.89 -27.10
N ALA A 567 8.76 -29.17 -26.97
CA ALA A 567 9.44 -29.17 -25.68
C ALA A 567 9.34 -27.80 -24.97
N TYR A 568 9.60 -26.70 -25.68
CA TYR A 568 9.54 -25.33 -25.16
C TYR A 568 8.13 -24.90 -24.69
N VAL A 569 7.05 -25.54 -25.19
CA VAL A 569 5.67 -25.25 -24.74
C VAL A 569 5.10 -26.32 -23.80
N GLU A 570 5.56 -27.57 -23.90
CA GLU A 570 5.17 -28.68 -23.01
C GLU A 570 5.52 -28.37 -21.56
N GLU A 571 6.73 -27.83 -21.33
CA GLU A 571 7.26 -27.62 -19.98
C GLU A 571 6.38 -26.73 -19.09
N THR A 572 5.64 -25.79 -19.68
CA THR A 572 4.79 -24.84 -18.93
C THR A 572 3.30 -24.92 -19.26
N LEU A 573 2.89 -25.53 -20.37
CA LEU A 573 1.48 -25.64 -20.78
C LEU A 573 1.02 -27.08 -21.07
N GLY A 574 1.94 -28.05 -21.16
CA GLY A 574 1.66 -29.42 -21.58
C GLY A 574 0.75 -30.16 -20.59
N LEU A 575 1.14 -30.17 -19.32
CA LEU A 575 0.42 -30.88 -18.25
C LEU A 575 -1.00 -30.33 -18.05
N SER A 576 -1.14 -29.00 -17.94
CA SER A 576 -2.44 -28.35 -17.74
C SER A 576 -3.37 -28.54 -18.94
N THR A 577 -2.85 -28.45 -20.18
CA THR A 577 -3.63 -28.73 -21.39
C THR A 577 -4.05 -30.20 -21.48
N ALA A 578 -3.18 -31.14 -21.09
CA ALA A 578 -3.52 -32.57 -21.09
C ALA A 578 -4.58 -32.94 -20.03
N LEU A 579 -4.51 -32.34 -18.84
CA LEU A 579 -5.53 -32.52 -17.80
C LEU A 579 -6.90 -31.94 -18.23
N ASP A 580 -6.91 -30.79 -18.92
CA ASP A 580 -8.16 -30.19 -19.43
C ASP A 580 -8.82 -31.04 -20.55
N ILE A 581 -8.02 -31.67 -21.42
CA ILE A 581 -8.51 -32.65 -22.41
C ILE A 581 -9.21 -33.82 -21.69
N ILE A 582 -8.57 -34.43 -20.69
CA ILE A 582 -9.14 -35.55 -19.93
C ILE A 582 -10.41 -35.12 -19.19
N PHE A 583 -10.42 -33.93 -18.60
CA PHE A 583 -11.62 -33.37 -17.94
C PHE A 583 -12.79 -33.25 -18.91
N ILE A 584 -12.57 -32.68 -20.10
CA ILE A 584 -13.60 -32.56 -21.14
C ILE A 584 -14.04 -33.91 -21.71
N GLU A 585 -13.18 -34.93 -21.73
CA GLU A 585 -13.57 -36.29 -22.09
C GLU A 585 -14.47 -36.92 -21.02
N LYS A 586 -14.09 -36.88 -19.73
CA LYS A 586 -14.91 -37.42 -18.62
C LYS A 586 -16.25 -36.71 -18.47
N LEU A 587 -16.27 -35.37 -18.54
CA LEU A 587 -17.52 -34.60 -18.51
C LEU A 587 -18.46 -34.95 -19.66
N ARG A 588 -17.92 -35.27 -20.85
CA ARG A 588 -18.72 -35.63 -22.02
C ARG A 588 -19.34 -37.01 -21.90
N ASP A 589 -18.68 -37.96 -21.23
CA ASP A 589 -19.24 -39.27 -20.92
C ASP A 589 -20.34 -39.18 -19.84
N ALA A 590 -20.20 -38.26 -18.86
CA ALA A 590 -21.21 -38.03 -17.82
C ALA A 590 -22.43 -37.22 -18.30
N TYR A 591 -22.20 -36.02 -18.86
CA TYR A 591 -23.25 -35.03 -19.16
C TYR A 591 -23.59 -34.89 -20.65
N GLY A 592 -22.88 -35.59 -21.55
CA GLY A 592 -23.11 -35.47 -23.00
C GLY A 592 -24.51 -35.87 -23.48
N ALA A 593 -25.26 -36.62 -22.67
CA ALA A 593 -26.65 -36.99 -22.94
C ALA A 593 -27.65 -35.84 -22.69
N GLU A 594 -27.35 -34.90 -21.79
CA GLU A 594 -28.22 -33.76 -21.46
C GLU A 594 -28.23 -32.70 -22.57
N ILE A 595 -27.18 -32.66 -23.40
CA ILE A 595 -27.07 -31.74 -24.55
C ILE A 595 -27.89 -32.30 -25.73
N THR A 596 -29.19 -32.00 -25.75
CA THR A 596 -30.12 -32.58 -26.73
C THR A 596 -29.84 -32.14 -28.17
N ALA A 597 -30.33 -32.93 -29.14
CA ALA A 597 -30.20 -32.61 -30.56
C ALA A 597 -30.97 -31.33 -31.00
N ASP A 598 -32.03 -30.95 -30.29
CA ASP A 598 -32.75 -29.69 -30.55
C ASP A 598 -32.05 -28.50 -29.88
N ASP A 599 -31.48 -28.68 -28.69
CA ASP A 599 -30.61 -27.69 -28.04
C ASP A 599 -29.38 -27.40 -28.93
N MET A 600 -28.64 -28.41 -29.36
CA MET A 600 -27.50 -28.29 -30.28
C MET A 600 -27.84 -27.55 -31.59
N LYS A 601 -29.05 -27.77 -32.11
CA LYS A 601 -29.58 -27.11 -33.32
C LYS A 601 -29.93 -25.64 -33.06
N ASP A 602 -30.50 -25.30 -31.91
CA ASP A 602 -30.75 -23.91 -31.53
C ASP A 602 -29.47 -23.18 -31.10
N PHE A 603 -28.45 -23.86 -30.58
CA PHE A 603 -27.11 -23.30 -30.35
C PHE A 603 -26.39 -23.01 -31.66
N ARG A 604 -26.39 -23.97 -32.60
CA ARG A 604 -25.88 -23.75 -33.95
C ARG A 604 -26.55 -22.54 -34.61
N LYS A 605 -27.88 -22.43 -34.51
CA LYS A 605 -28.63 -21.29 -35.04
C LYS A 605 -28.31 -19.97 -34.32
N GLN A 606 -28.11 -19.98 -33.00
CA GLN A 606 -27.69 -18.80 -32.25
C GLN A 606 -26.28 -18.36 -32.67
N PHE A 607 -25.33 -19.30 -32.75
CA PHE A 607 -23.97 -19.10 -33.23
C PHE A 607 -23.94 -18.54 -34.66
N GLU A 608 -24.70 -19.15 -35.57
CA GLU A 608 -24.88 -18.67 -36.94
C GLU A 608 -25.50 -17.27 -36.98
N THR A 609 -26.43 -16.94 -36.08
CA THR A 609 -27.10 -15.63 -36.04
C THR A 609 -26.25 -14.53 -35.38
N GLN A 610 -25.43 -14.86 -34.38
CA GLN A 610 -24.74 -13.88 -33.52
C GLN A 610 -23.29 -13.62 -33.90
N TYR A 611 -22.62 -14.56 -34.58
CA TYR A 611 -21.22 -14.41 -35.01
C TYR A 611 -21.06 -14.54 -36.52
N VAL A 612 -21.57 -15.64 -37.09
CA VAL A 612 -21.39 -15.95 -38.52
C VAL A 612 -22.05 -14.93 -39.43
N ASN A 613 -23.35 -14.72 -39.30
CA ASN A 613 -24.09 -13.82 -40.19
C ASN A 613 -23.65 -12.35 -40.04
N PRO A 614 -23.31 -11.84 -38.84
CA PRO A 614 -22.63 -10.55 -38.68
C PRO A 614 -21.28 -10.46 -39.39
N PHE A 615 -20.40 -11.46 -39.27
CA PHE A 615 -19.13 -11.49 -39.99
C PHE A 615 -19.32 -11.54 -41.52
N LEU A 616 -20.23 -12.37 -42.03
CA LEU A 616 -20.58 -12.45 -43.45
C LEU A 616 -21.15 -11.13 -43.98
N ALA A 617 -21.90 -10.41 -43.15
CA ALA A 617 -22.35 -9.04 -43.39
C ALA A 617 -21.26 -7.97 -43.14
N ASN A 618 -20.01 -8.40 -42.94
CA ASN A 618 -18.81 -7.57 -42.75
C ASN A 618 -18.88 -6.62 -41.52
N GLN A 619 -19.67 -6.97 -40.50
CA GLN A 619 -19.92 -6.11 -39.33
C GLN A 619 -18.72 -6.02 -38.37
N TYR A 620 -17.78 -6.98 -38.41
CA TYR A 620 -16.58 -7.00 -37.57
C TYR A 620 -15.32 -6.41 -38.23
N GLN A 621 -15.44 -5.74 -39.39
CA GLN A 621 -14.30 -5.11 -40.05
C GLN A 621 -13.58 -4.10 -39.15
N SER A 622 -14.31 -3.36 -38.31
CA SER A 622 -13.74 -2.41 -37.32
C SER A 622 -12.99 -3.09 -36.18
N ALA A 623 -13.24 -4.38 -35.93
CA ALA A 623 -12.53 -5.21 -34.95
C ALA A 623 -11.39 -6.03 -35.58
N GLY A 624 -10.98 -5.71 -36.82
CA GLY A 624 -9.91 -6.42 -37.54
C GLY A 624 -10.37 -7.65 -38.32
N PHE A 625 -11.66 -8.01 -38.30
CA PHE A 625 -12.20 -9.22 -38.93
C PHE A 625 -13.12 -8.89 -40.12
N PRO A 626 -12.58 -8.49 -41.30
CA PRO A 626 -13.37 -8.27 -42.50
C PRO A 626 -13.80 -9.60 -43.13
N ALA A 627 -14.98 -9.62 -43.74
CA ALA A 627 -15.53 -10.81 -44.43
C ALA A 627 -14.57 -11.39 -45.48
N THR A 628 -13.73 -10.54 -46.07
CA THR A 628 -12.72 -10.91 -47.08
C THR A 628 -11.57 -11.77 -46.54
N MET A 629 -11.37 -11.88 -45.23
CA MET A 629 -10.36 -12.78 -44.65
C MET A 629 -10.78 -14.26 -44.75
N GLY A 630 -12.08 -14.52 -44.91
CA GLY A 630 -12.66 -15.84 -45.07
C GLY A 630 -12.99 -16.55 -43.75
N ILE A 631 -14.13 -17.25 -43.80
CA ILE A 631 -14.59 -18.33 -42.92
C ILE A 631 -13.55 -18.91 -41.95
N GLU A 632 -12.61 -19.68 -42.49
CA GLU A 632 -11.74 -20.58 -41.72
C GLU A 632 -10.64 -19.81 -40.98
N LYS A 633 -10.18 -18.70 -41.56
CA LYS A 633 -9.25 -17.80 -40.88
C LYS A 633 -9.94 -17.06 -39.74
N PHE A 634 -11.13 -16.48 -39.95
CA PHE A 634 -11.86 -15.89 -38.82
C PHE A 634 -12.16 -16.96 -37.76
N LEU A 635 -12.50 -18.19 -38.17
CA LEU A 635 -12.75 -19.28 -37.25
C LEU A 635 -11.58 -19.58 -36.29
N LEU A 636 -10.39 -19.74 -36.87
CA LEU A 636 -9.18 -20.11 -36.17
C LEU A 636 -8.68 -18.99 -35.26
N LEU A 637 -8.56 -17.77 -35.80
CA LEU A 637 -7.99 -16.62 -35.10
C LEU A 637 -8.74 -16.24 -33.83
N GLY A 638 -10.02 -16.57 -33.79
CA GLY A 638 -10.85 -16.38 -32.62
C GLY A 638 -10.89 -17.60 -31.74
N PHE A 639 -11.86 -18.48 -31.97
CA PHE A 639 -12.34 -19.55 -31.09
C PHE A 639 -11.37 -20.75 -31.07
N GLY A 640 -10.12 -20.55 -31.50
CA GLY A 640 -9.10 -21.59 -31.63
C GLY A 640 -9.56 -22.77 -32.47
N ALA A 641 -10.39 -22.56 -33.49
CA ALA A 641 -11.17 -23.62 -34.13
C ALA A 641 -10.75 -23.88 -35.58
N TRP A 642 -10.50 -25.15 -35.93
CA TRP A 642 -10.02 -25.55 -37.27
C TRP A 642 -10.59 -26.89 -37.72
N ALA A 643 -10.41 -27.23 -39.00
CA ALA A 643 -10.90 -28.50 -39.56
C ALA A 643 -9.89 -29.62 -39.27
N GLN A 644 -10.32 -30.65 -38.54
CA GLN A 644 -9.48 -31.77 -38.09
C GLN A 644 -10.27 -33.07 -37.96
N ASP A 645 -9.60 -34.20 -38.21
CA ASP A 645 -10.13 -35.56 -38.02
C ASP A 645 -11.55 -35.80 -38.57
N GLY A 646 -11.83 -35.19 -39.73
CA GLY A 646 -13.12 -35.26 -40.43
C GLY A 646 -14.18 -34.25 -39.97
N ARG A 647 -13.97 -33.55 -38.84
CA ARG A 647 -14.81 -32.42 -38.41
C ARG A 647 -14.52 -31.19 -39.27
N SER A 648 -15.55 -30.45 -39.64
CA SER A 648 -15.36 -29.09 -40.14
C SER A 648 -15.00 -28.15 -39.00
N ALA A 649 -14.34 -27.04 -39.33
CA ALA A 649 -13.99 -26.01 -38.35
C ALA A 649 -15.26 -25.40 -37.68
N THR A 650 -16.43 -25.49 -38.32
CA THR A 650 -17.75 -25.15 -37.72
C THR A 650 -18.05 -25.98 -36.48
N GLU A 651 -17.80 -27.29 -36.58
CA GLU A 651 -18.16 -28.28 -35.56
C GLU A 651 -17.15 -28.27 -34.42
N ASP A 652 -15.87 -28.05 -34.73
CA ASP A 652 -14.80 -27.80 -33.75
C ASP A 652 -15.05 -26.53 -32.92
N ALA A 653 -15.55 -25.46 -33.56
CA ALA A 653 -15.96 -24.23 -32.88
C ALA A 653 -17.18 -24.44 -31.97
N LEU A 654 -18.25 -25.07 -32.48
CA LEU A 654 -19.44 -25.37 -31.68
C LEU A 654 -19.12 -26.26 -30.47
N ASP A 655 -18.14 -27.17 -30.59
CA ASP A 655 -17.66 -27.96 -29.46
C ASP A 655 -16.98 -27.08 -28.39
N LYS A 656 -15.95 -26.31 -28.79
CA LYS A 656 -15.14 -25.48 -27.87
C LYS A 656 -15.92 -24.38 -27.16
N ILE A 657 -16.85 -23.73 -27.86
CA ILE A 657 -17.57 -22.56 -27.34
C ILE A 657 -18.87 -22.95 -26.64
N TYR A 658 -19.54 -24.01 -27.13
CA TYR A 658 -20.82 -24.42 -26.57
C TYR A 658 -20.72 -25.71 -25.77
N VAL A 659 -20.37 -26.82 -26.41
CA VAL A 659 -20.42 -28.14 -25.75
C VAL A 659 -19.56 -28.15 -24.50
N GLN A 660 -18.29 -27.74 -24.61
CA GLN A 660 -17.35 -27.72 -23.48
C GLN A 660 -17.75 -26.73 -22.38
N GLN A 661 -18.45 -25.64 -22.70
CA GLN A 661 -18.92 -24.66 -21.71
C GLN A 661 -20.19 -25.13 -21.00
N GLU A 662 -21.14 -25.75 -21.71
CA GLU A 662 -22.34 -26.33 -21.09
C GLU A 662 -22.00 -27.58 -20.28
N LEU A 663 -21.06 -28.42 -20.72
CA LEU A 663 -20.56 -29.56 -19.93
C LEU A 663 -19.95 -29.09 -18.60
N ARG A 664 -19.09 -28.05 -18.61
CA ARG A 664 -18.54 -27.45 -17.38
C ARG A 664 -19.61 -26.79 -16.52
N LYS A 665 -20.60 -26.14 -17.13
CA LYS A 665 -21.73 -25.53 -16.40
C LYS A 665 -22.61 -26.57 -15.72
N LEU A 666 -22.94 -27.66 -16.40
CA LEU A 666 -23.75 -28.76 -15.86
C LEU A 666 -23.04 -29.41 -14.65
N PHE A 667 -21.74 -29.65 -14.76
CA PHE A 667 -20.90 -30.07 -13.63
C PHE A 667 -20.96 -29.06 -12.47
N GLN A 668 -20.71 -27.77 -12.74
CA GLN A 668 -20.74 -26.71 -11.72
C GLN A 668 -22.09 -26.49 -11.04
N GLU A 669 -23.19 -26.80 -11.72
CA GLU A 669 -24.55 -26.76 -11.18
C GLU A 669 -24.93 -28.04 -10.41
N ASP A 670 -24.23 -29.15 -10.68
CA ASP A 670 -24.40 -30.45 -10.03
C ASP A 670 -23.42 -30.63 -8.86
N LEU A 671 -23.75 -29.97 -7.75
CA LEU A 671 -22.95 -30.00 -6.52
C LEU A 671 -22.77 -31.43 -5.94
N THR A 672 -23.56 -32.42 -6.39
CA THR A 672 -23.53 -33.80 -5.85
C THR A 672 -22.38 -34.65 -6.38
N VAL A 673 -21.81 -34.31 -7.55
CA VAL A 673 -20.66 -35.03 -8.13
C VAL A 673 -19.30 -34.42 -7.80
N HIS A 674 -19.27 -33.25 -7.14
CA HIS A 674 -18.01 -32.57 -6.82
C HIS A 674 -17.16 -33.33 -5.80
N PHE A 675 -17.76 -34.22 -4.99
CA PHE A 675 -17.09 -35.03 -3.96
C PHE A 675 -17.80 -36.39 -3.80
N ASP A 676 -17.05 -37.43 -3.44
CA ASP A 676 -17.60 -38.79 -3.27
C ASP A 676 -18.55 -38.93 -2.05
N HIS A 677 -19.36 -40.00 -2.09
CA HIS A 677 -20.19 -40.51 -0.99
C HIS A 677 -21.39 -39.62 -0.56
N ASP A 678 -22.02 -38.90 -1.49
CA ASP A 678 -23.23 -38.10 -1.29
C ASP A 678 -24.39 -38.91 -0.65
N THR A 679 -24.72 -38.57 0.60
CA THR A 679 -25.66 -39.29 1.49
C THR A 679 -26.27 -38.33 2.54
N VAL A 680 -27.33 -38.76 3.24
CA VAL A 680 -27.99 -37.95 4.31
C VAL A 680 -26.97 -37.36 5.29
N ASP A 681 -26.06 -38.20 5.79
CA ASP A 681 -25.13 -37.83 6.87
C ASP A 681 -23.80 -37.24 6.34
N ASN A 682 -23.50 -37.43 5.05
CA ASN A 682 -22.31 -36.91 4.38
C ASN A 682 -22.68 -36.45 2.96
N ASN A 683 -23.01 -35.17 2.80
CA ASN A 683 -23.29 -34.54 1.52
C ASN A 683 -22.70 -33.13 1.44
N ILE A 684 -22.70 -32.55 0.23
CA ILE A 684 -22.17 -31.21 -0.02
C ILE A 684 -22.88 -30.11 0.80
N TYR A 685 -24.19 -30.20 1.04
CA TYR A 685 -24.91 -29.20 1.84
C TYR A 685 -24.57 -29.29 3.32
N THR A 686 -24.34 -30.50 3.86
CA THR A 686 -23.79 -30.72 5.20
C THR A 686 -22.37 -30.15 5.30
N LYS A 687 -21.49 -30.44 4.34
CA LYS A 687 -20.11 -29.92 4.29
C LYS A 687 -20.08 -28.38 4.22
N LEU A 688 -20.93 -27.78 3.39
CA LEU A 688 -21.08 -26.31 3.30
C LEU A 688 -21.69 -25.70 4.57
N ALA A 689 -22.60 -26.41 5.26
CA ALA A 689 -23.15 -25.99 6.54
C ALA A 689 -22.08 -26.03 7.64
N THR A 690 -21.26 -27.09 7.71
CA THR A 690 -20.09 -27.16 8.60
C THR A 690 -19.18 -25.94 8.41
N LEU A 691 -18.82 -25.60 7.16
CA LEU A 691 -17.97 -24.43 6.89
C LEU A 691 -18.64 -23.10 7.28
N ALA A 692 -19.93 -22.93 7.01
CA ALA A 692 -20.66 -21.73 7.43
C ALA A 692 -20.77 -21.64 8.96
N ASN A 693 -20.93 -22.76 9.66
CA ASN A 693 -20.98 -22.83 11.11
C ASN A 693 -19.59 -22.62 11.74
N THR A 694 -18.50 -23.00 11.08
CA THR A 694 -17.11 -22.63 11.46
C THR A 694 -16.92 -21.11 11.39
N LEU A 695 -17.41 -20.43 10.34
CA LEU A 695 -17.40 -18.96 10.30
C LEU A 695 -18.28 -18.36 11.40
N GLN A 696 -19.50 -18.87 11.60
CA GLN A 696 -20.39 -18.43 12.69
C GLN A 696 -19.76 -18.59 14.08
N ALA A 697 -19.03 -19.67 14.32
CA ALA A 697 -18.33 -19.93 15.58
C ALA A 697 -17.14 -18.98 15.80
N ASN A 698 -16.36 -18.71 14.76
CA ASN A 698 -15.18 -17.83 14.83
C ASN A 698 -15.52 -16.34 14.81
N ASP A 699 -16.62 -15.93 14.16
CA ASP A 699 -17.13 -14.55 14.07
C ASP A 699 -17.01 -13.79 15.40
N VAL A 700 -16.19 -12.75 15.39
CA VAL A 700 -15.92 -11.87 16.54
C VAL A 700 -15.64 -10.46 16.03
N ALA A 701 -16.37 -9.48 16.57
CA ALA A 701 -16.31 -8.10 16.10
C ALA A 701 -16.68 -7.09 17.21
N ILE A 702 -16.02 -5.92 17.17
CA ILE A 702 -16.23 -4.80 18.09
C ILE A 702 -16.30 -3.48 17.32
N ASP A 703 -17.10 -2.54 17.78
CA ASP A 703 -16.98 -1.15 17.33
C ASP A 703 -15.87 -0.49 18.13
N ALA A 704 -14.77 -0.15 17.44
CA ALA A 704 -13.55 0.37 18.02
C ALA A 704 -13.38 1.87 17.80
N SER A 705 -12.64 2.49 18.71
CA SER A 705 -12.01 3.80 18.54
C SER A 705 -10.64 3.77 19.21
N HIS A 706 -9.82 4.80 19.00
CA HIS A 706 -8.57 4.94 19.73
C HIS A 706 -8.30 6.38 20.16
N LEU A 707 -7.46 6.51 21.19
CA LEU A 707 -6.68 7.71 21.43
C LEU A 707 -5.25 7.41 20.94
N LEU A 708 -4.84 8.16 19.92
CA LEU A 708 -3.51 8.13 19.33
C LEU A 708 -2.63 9.22 19.98
N PHE A 709 -1.44 8.80 20.40
CA PHE A 709 -0.34 9.62 20.88
C PHE A 709 0.68 9.76 19.73
N GLN A 710 0.56 10.83 18.96
CA GLN A 710 1.51 11.13 17.88
C GLN A 710 2.71 11.88 18.44
N ILE A 711 3.89 11.65 17.87
CA ILE A 711 5.12 12.40 18.16
C ILE A 711 5.39 13.35 16.99
N ASP A 712 5.91 14.53 17.27
CA ASP A 712 6.25 15.59 16.31
C ASP A 712 7.43 16.38 16.89
N LEU A 713 8.64 15.82 16.78
CA LEU A 713 9.89 16.33 17.38
C LEU A 713 10.46 17.52 16.61
N ASP A 714 10.55 17.41 15.28
CA ASP A 714 11.03 18.48 14.40
C ASP A 714 10.00 19.62 14.26
N ARG A 715 8.75 19.31 14.61
CA ARG A 715 7.57 20.17 14.57
C ARG A 715 7.15 20.56 13.16
N ASP A 716 7.30 19.70 12.16
CA ASP A 716 6.76 19.93 10.82
C ASP A 716 5.22 19.98 10.84
N GLY A 717 4.57 19.04 11.53
CA GLY A 717 3.11 18.92 11.63
C GLY A 717 2.55 17.51 11.38
N GLN A 718 3.30 16.63 10.73
CA GLN A 718 3.07 15.19 10.58
C GLN A 718 3.35 14.44 11.91
N PRO A 719 3.20 13.11 11.94
CA PRO A 719 3.77 12.27 12.99
C PRO A 719 5.13 11.69 12.59
N ASP A 720 6.13 11.74 13.49
CA ASP A 720 7.35 10.92 13.40
C ASP A 720 6.99 9.42 13.54
N ASN A 721 7.73 8.55 12.85
CA ASN A 721 7.61 7.10 13.03
C ASN A 721 8.30 6.65 14.34
N PRO A 722 7.57 6.12 15.34
CA PRO A 722 8.16 5.64 16.59
C PRO A 722 9.21 4.54 16.45
N ASN A 723 9.20 3.83 15.31
CA ASN A 723 10.14 2.74 15.04
C ASN A 723 11.45 3.19 14.40
N GLU A 724 11.55 4.44 13.93
CA GLU A 724 12.77 5.06 13.38
C GLU A 724 13.56 5.85 14.44
N LEU A 725 12.89 6.35 15.48
CA LEU A 725 13.52 7.08 16.60
C LEU A 725 14.61 6.25 17.28
N ASP A 726 15.73 6.88 17.67
CA ASP A 726 16.79 6.18 18.41
C ASP A 726 16.28 5.60 19.75
N GLN A 727 16.94 4.55 20.24
CA GLN A 727 16.48 3.80 21.41
C GLN A 727 16.38 4.66 22.68
N ALA A 728 17.25 5.66 22.88
CA ALA A 728 17.21 6.51 24.08
C ALA A 728 16.04 7.49 24.03
N THR A 729 15.85 8.19 22.91
CA THR A 729 14.68 9.05 22.69
C THR A 729 13.37 8.25 22.82
N ARG A 730 13.35 7.04 22.26
CA ARG A 730 12.19 6.12 22.33
C ARG A 730 11.88 5.69 23.78
N ASP A 731 12.89 5.28 24.54
CA ASP A 731 12.73 4.88 25.95
C ASP A 731 12.19 6.05 26.82
N GLU A 732 12.67 7.27 26.60
CA GLU A 732 12.19 8.47 27.32
C GLU A 732 10.75 8.83 26.95
N LEU A 733 10.40 8.75 25.65
CA LEU A 733 9.03 8.97 25.18
C LEU A 733 8.04 7.93 25.72
N GLU A 734 8.41 6.64 25.79
CA GLU A 734 7.53 5.61 26.36
C GLU A 734 7.25 5.85 27.86
N VAL A 735 8.23 6.34 28.62
CA VAL A 735 8.05 6.76 30.03
C VAL A 735 7.12 7.98 30.15
N LEU A 736 7.23 8.95 29.23
CA LEU A 736 6.33 10.12 29.19
C LEU A 736 4.90 9.73 28.79
N ILE A 737 4.74 8.83 27.81
CA ILE A 737 3.42 8.34 27.35
C ILE A 737 2.69 7.59 28.47
N GLN A 738 3.37 6.75 29.25
CA GLN A 738 2.77 6.10 30.44
C GLN A 738 2.27 7.13 31.47
N GLN A 739 3.05 8.18 31.74
CA GLN A 739 2.64 9.27 32.63
C GLN A 739 1.45 10.07 32.07
N LEU A 740 1.42 10.29 30.76
CA LEU A 740 0.33 10.98 30.06
C LEU A 740 -0.96 10.15 30.10
N ILE A 741 -0.92 8.84 29.83
CA ILE A 741 -2.05 7.91 29.94
C ILE A 741 -2.69 7.98 31.33
N ILE A 742 -1.87 8.02 32.40
CA ILE A 742 -2.36 8.20 33.78
C ILE A 742 -3.12 9.53 33.95
N GLN A 743 -2.68 10.62 33.32
CA GLN A 743 -3.36 11.94 33.37
C GLN A 743 -4.62 12.00 32.51
N VAL A 744 -4.62 11.32 31.36
CA VAL A 744 -5.80 11.10 30.49
C VAL A 744 -6.86 10.32 31.25
N ASN A 745 -6.52 9.15 31.78
CA ASN A 745 -7.42 8.25 32.51
C ASN A 745 -8.06 8.94 33.73
N LYS A 746 -7.31 9.77 34.48
CA LYS A 746 -7.83 10.56 35.60
C LYS A 746 -8.88 11.59 35.20
N ARG A 747 -8.76 12.20 34.01
CA ARG A 747 -9.67 13.25 33.52
C ARG A 747 -10.85 12.69 32.73
N ALA A 748 -10.63 11.71 31.87
CA ALA A 748 -11.68 11.12 31.03
C ALA A 748 -12.79 10.45 31.88
N LYS A 749 -12.42 9.82 33.00
CA LYS A 749 -13.36 9.21 33.98
C LYS A 749 -14.24 10.24 34.74
N LEU A 750 -14.13 11.55 34.46
CA LEU A 750 -14.98 12.61 35.01
C LEU A 750 -16.21 12.97 34.13
N ALA A 751 -16.27 12.46 32.89
CA ALA A 751 -17.35 12.75 31.95
C ALA A 751 -18.49 11.71 32.01
N PRO A 752 -19.70 12.02 31.47
CA PRO A 752 -20.82 11.08 31.43
C PRO A 752 -20.59 9.79 30.62
N SER A 753 -19.62 9.81 29.68
CA SER A 753 -19.12 8.64 28.98
C SER A 753 -17.62 8.82 28.69
N ILE A 754 -16.87 7.73 28.53
CA ILE A 754 -15.41 7.84 28.31
C ILE A 754 -15.10 8.50 26.96
N THR A 755 -15.87 8.25 25.90
CA THR A 755 -15.69 8.89 24.59
C THR A 755 -15.75 10.40 24.71
N GLN A 756 -16.73 10.93 25.44
CA GLN A 756 -16.82 12.37 25.72
C GLN A 756 -15.67 12.83 26.62
N GLY A 757 -15.26 12.02 27.60
CA GLY A 757 -14.11 12.31 28.47
C GLY A 757 -12.78 12.41 27.72
N LEU A 758 -12.51 11.51 26.79
CA LEU A 758 -11.31 11.49 25.95
C LEU A 758 -11.31 12.64 24.95
N GLN A 759 -12.47 12.92 24.32
CA GLN A 759 -12.62 14.09 23.45
C GLN A 759 -12.39 15.41 24.21
N ASN A 760 -12.91 15.53 25.44
CA ASN A 760 -12.64 16.68 26.31
C ASN A 760 -11.15 16.80 26.67
N VAL A 761 -10.46 15.68 26.93
CA VAL A 761 -9.01 15.66 27.22
C VAL A 761 -8.18 16.04 25.99
N VAL A 762 -8.48 15.49 24.82
CA VAL A 762 -7.86 15.89 23.54
C VAL A 762 -8.03 17.39 23.32
N GLN A 763 -9.24 17.93 23.55
CA GLN A 763 -9.50 19.36 23.41
C GLN A 763 -8.71 20.21 24.43
N SER A 764 -8.63 19.82 25.70
CA SER A 764 -7.92 20.61 26.70
C SER A 764 -6.39 20.51 26.55
N TYR A 765 -5.88 19.33 26.16
CA TYR A 765 -4.48 19.09 25.84
C TYR A 765 -4.02 19.88 24.61
N ASN A 766 -4.73 19.79 23.47
CA ASN A 766 -4.33 20.49 22.24
C ASN A 766 -4.51 22.02 22.35
N ASN A 767 -5.38 22.51 23.26
CA ASN A 767 -5.49 23.93 23.60
C ASN A 767 -4.43 24.40 24.64
N SER A 768 -3.58 23.51 25.17
CA SER A 768 -2.57 23.84 26.18
C SER A 768 -1.24 24.27 25.57
N THR A 769 -0.49 25.06 26.35
CA THR A 769 0.79 25.66 25.98
C THR A 769 1.97 24.92 26.60
N ARG A 770 3.16 25.06 26.00
CA ARG A 770 4.46 24.64 26.58
C ARG A 770 4.96 25.53 27.73
N TYR A 771 4.23 26.60 28.04
CA TYR A 771 4.45 27.45 29.22
C TYR A 771 3.54 27.07 30.39
N THR A 772 4.09 27.08 31.60
CA THR A 772 3.37 26.95 32.89
C THR A 772 2.64 28.26 33.22
N LEU A 773 1.31 28.27 33.17
CA LEU A 773 0.49 29.47 33.32
C LEU A 773 0.08 29.79 34.77
N THR A 774 0.25 28.85 35.72
CA THR A 774 0.02 29.04 37.16
C THR A 774 0.94 30.13 37.73
N THR A 775 0.35 31.18 38.29
CA THR A 775 1.06 32.37 38.80
C THR A 775 1.68 32.21 40.20
N VAL A 776 1.50 31.06 40.85
CA VAL A 776 1.89 30.83 42.26
C VAL A 776 2.63 29.51 42.44
N ALA A 777 3.67 29.49 43.26
CA ALA A 777 4.43 28.27 43.55
C ALA A 777 3.58 27.27 44.37
N TYR A 778 3.84 25.96 44.20
CA TYR A 778 3.26 24.96 45.10
C TYR A 778 3.81 25.18 46.53
N PRO A 779 2.96 25.43 47.53
CA PRO A 779 3.42 25.93 48.84
C PRO A 779 4.03 24.85 49.75
N GLY A 780 4.15 23.60 49.27
CA GLY A 780 4.78 22.51 50.01
C GLY A 780 3.86 21.82 51.03
N THR A 781 4.45 20.96 51.87
CA THR A 781 3.71 20.15 52.87
C THR A 781 3.38 20.90 54.15
N ASP A 782 4.09 21.99 54.44
CA ASP A 782 3.97 22.76 55.68
C ASP A 782 3.16 24.06 55.49
N ALA A 783 2.48 24.19 54.34
CA ALA A 783 1.71 25.35 53.92
C ALA A 783 0.56 25.70 54.87
N THR A 784 0.26 26.98 55.02
CA THR A 784 -0.96 27.46 55.67
C THR A 784 -2.18 27.25 54.79
N GLN A 785 -3.38 27.26 55.41
CA GLN A 785 -4.63 27.15 54.65
C GLN A 785 -4.81 28.30 53.64
N GLU A 786 -4.32 29.50 53.96
CA GLU A 786 -4.42 30.66 53.07
C GLU A 786 -3.55 30.50 51.82
N GLU A 787 -2.32 29.97 51.96
CA GLU A 787 -1.43 29.63 50.84
C GLU A 787 -1.97 28.45 50.00
N ILE A 788 -2.60 27.47 50.64
CA ILE A 788 -3.28 26.34 49.95
C ILE A 788 -4.49 26.84 49.15
N ASP A 789 -5.31 27.72 49.74
CA ASP A 789 -6.48 28.29 49.08
C ASP A 789 -6.07 29.24 47.93
N GLU A 790 -5.02 30.05 48.10
CA GLU A 790 -4.45 30.87 47.02
C GLU A 790 -3.92 30.00 45.88
N TYR A 791 -3.16 28.94 46.19
CA TYR A 791 -2.70 27.96 45.19
C TYR A 791 -3.89 27.32 44.44
N ILE A 792 -4.91 26.82 45.13
CA ILE A 792 -6.06 26.17 44.51
C ILE A 792 -6.86 27.13 43.60
N ASN A 793 -6.95 28.41 43.95
CA ASN A 793 -7.67 29.42 43.16
C ASN A 793 -6.87 29.95 41.96
N SER A 794 -5.54 29.87 41.97
CA SER A 794 -4.66 30.36 40.89
C SER A 794 -3.95 29.26 40.08
N PHE A 795 -4.10 27.99 40.45
CA PHE A 795 -3.54 26.85 39.73
C PHE A 795 -4.27 26.57 38.41
N ASN A 796 -3.55 26.68 37.30
CA ASN A 796 -4.04 26.24 36.00
C ASN A 796 -3.89 24.71 35.87
N ARG A 797 -5.02 24.02 35.71
CA ARG A 797 -5.10 22.55 35.62
C ARG A 797 -4.50 21.97 34.34
N GLU A 798 -4.27 22.81 33.34
CA GLU A 798 -3.70 22.42 32.05
C GLU A 798 -2.15 22.49 32.06
N ASP A 799 -1.53 23.10 33.07
CA ASP A 799 -0.06 23.12 33.22
C ASP A 799 0.54 21.70 33.38
N VAL A 800 -0.30 20.72 33.76
CA VAL A 800 0.08 19.30 33.80
C VAL A 800 0.58 18.78 32.44
N TRP A 801 0.17 19.42 31.34
CA TRP A 801 0.46 18.96 29.99
C TRP A 801 1.81 19.47 29.47
N VAL A 802 2.39 20.49 30.12
CA VAL A 802 3.62 21.17 29.68
C VAL A 802 4.75 20.20 29.30
N PRO A 803 5.14 19.19 30.11
CA PRO A 803 6.22 18.27 29.75
C PRO A 803 5.95 17.51 28.45
N PHE A 804 4.71 17.05 28.27
CA PHE A 804 4.30 16.26 27.10
C PHE A 804 4.20 17.13 25.83
N ARG A 805 3.74 18.38 25.96
CA ARG A 805 3.70 19.35 24.84
C ARG A 805 5.11 19.78 24.39
N LYS A 806 6.09 19.81 25.31
CA LYS A 806 7.50 20.04 24.98
C LYS A 806 8.13 18.85 24.26
N ALA A 807 7.89 17.63 24.73
CA ALA A 807 8.34 16.37 24.10
C ALA A 807 7.59 16.00 22.80
N GLY A 808 7.13 16.97 22.00
CA GLY A 808 6.47 16.77 20.71
C GLY A 808 5.08 16.10 20.74
N ILE A 809 4.58 15.61 21.88
CA ILE A 809 3.41 14.73 21.91
C ILE A 809 2.13 15.51 21.54
N LYS A 810 1.37 14.99 20.56
CA LYS A 810 0.02 15.40 20.16
C LYS A 810 -0.99 14.30 20.48
N LEU A 811 -2.24 14.69 20.82
CA LEU A 811 -3.33 13.76 21.08
C LEU A 811 -4.41 13.84 19.99
N VAL A 812 -4.82 12.67 19.46
CA VAL A 812 -5.90 12.57 18.47
C VAL A 812 -6.86 11.44 18.85
N TYR A 813 -8.15 11.75 19.00
CA TYR A 813 -9.20 10.73 19.13
C TYR A 813 -9.82 10.45 17.76
N GLN A 814 -9.90 9.19 17.35
CA GLN A 814 -10.52 8.78 16.09
C GLN A 814 -11.48 7.60 16.32
N ASP A 815 -12.57 7.58 15.56
CA ASP A 815 -13.48 6.45 15.48
C ASP A 815 -13.05 5.53 14.33
N LEU A 816 -12.93 4.23 14.59
CA LEU A 816 -12.40 3.25 13.64
C LEU A 816 -13.50 2.39 13.00
N GLY A 817 -14.77 2.60 13.38
CA GLY A 817 -15.87 1.73 12.98
C GLY A 817 -15.75 0.33 13.59
N THR A 818 -16.22 -0.68 12.86
CA THR A 818 -16.20 -2.08 13.32
C THR A 818 -14.90 -2.78 12.88
N ILE A 819 -14.18 -3.36 13.84
CA ILE A 819 -13.05 -4.29 13.60
C ILE A 819 -13.58 -5.71 13.82
N SER A 820 -13.21 -6.67 12.96
CA SER A 820 -13.64 -8.06 13.07
C SER A 820 -12.52 -9.03 12.66
N ASN A 821 -12.66 -10.32 12.97
CA ASN A 821 -11.75 -11.35 12.46
C ASN A 821 -11.92 -11.65 10.95
N GLU A 822 -12.93 -11.05 10.30
CA GLU A 822 -13.22 -11.19 8.86
C GLU A 822 -12.74 -9.97 8.03
N THR A 823 -12.40 -8.85 8.69
CA THR A 823 -12.09 -7.55 8.07
C THR A 823 -10.88 -6.88 8.73
N ASN A 824 -10.24 -5.93 8.05
CA ASN A 824 -9.16 -5.11 8.64
C ASN A 824 -7.91 -5.86 9.11
N PHE A 825 -7.77 -7.15 8.78
CA PHE A 825 -6.56 -7.92 9.06
C PHE A 825 -5.34 -7.33 8.32
N PRO A 826 -4.12 -7.52 8.86
CA PRO A 826 -2.88 -7.00 8.26
C PRO A 826 -2.70 -7.48 6.82
N GLY A 827 -2.25 -6.59 5.94
CA GLY A 827 -2.11 -6.86 4.50
C GLY A 827 -3.41 -6.75 3.67
N SER A 828 -4.58 -6.58 4.28
CA SER A 828 -5.80 -6.23 3.54
C SER A 828 -5.80 -4.75 3.09
N GLN A 829 -6.61 -4.39 2.08
CA GLN A 829 -6.64 -3.01 1.54
C GLN A 829 -7.08 -1.93 2.54
N ASN A 830 -7.75 -2.31 3.63
CA ASN A 830 -8.05 -1.45 4.78
C ASN A 830 -7.52 -2.11 6.06
N GLY A 831 -6.37 -2.78 5.95
CA GLY A 831 -5.70 -3.48 7.03
C GLY A 831 -5.24 -2.51 8.10
N LEU A 832 -5.35 -2.94 9.35
CA LEU A 832 -4.72 -2.30 10.47
C LEU A 832 -3.28 -2.83 10.62
N ASP A 833 -2.48 -2.09 11.37
CA ASP A 833 -1.19 -2.54 11.89
C ASP A 833 -1.33 -3.89 12.62
N ALA A 834 -0.28 -4.72 12.59
CA ALA A 834 -0.32 -6.09 13.09
C ALA A 834 -0.61 -6.17 14.59
N ASP A 835 0.18 -5.46 15.40
CA ASP A 835 0.02 -5.40 16.86
C ASP A 835 -1.33 -4.77 17.20
N PHE A 836 -1.71 -3.68 16.52
CA PHE A 836 -2.99 -3.01 16.73
C PHE A 836 -4.19 -3.95 16.47
N TYR A 837 -4.16 -4.69 15.35
CA TYR A 837 -5.19 -5.66 14.99
C TYR A 837 -5.25 -6.80 16.00
N GLU A 838 -4.12 -7.39 16.37
CA GLU A 838 -4.08 -8.47 17.35
C GLU A 838 -4.66 -8.03 18.71
N TYR A 839 -4.25 -6.87 19.23
CA TYR A 839 -4.82 -6.33 20.47
C TYR A 839 -6.33 -6.08 20.36
N ALA A 840 -6.83 -5.61 19.21
CA ALA A 840 -8.26 -5.42 18.99
C ALA A 840 -9.04 -6.74 18.95
N ILE A 841 -8.51 -7.77 18.28
CA ILE A 841 -9.16 -9.10 18.19
C ILE A 841 -9.08 -9.86 19.52
N ASN A 842 -7.95 -9.84 20.22
CA ASN A 842 -7.82 -10.45 21.54
C ASN A 842 -8.77 -9.80 22.56
N MET A 843 -8.93 -8.47 22.51
CA MET A 843 -9.93 -7.74 23.30
C MET A 843 -11.37 -8.14 22.93
N ALA A 844 -11.66 -8.30 21.64
CA ALA A 844 -12.98 -8.71 21.15
C ALA A 844 -13.33 -10.16 21.53
N GLN A 845 -12.36 -11.08 21.46
CA GLN A 845 -12.51 -12.48 21.86
C GLN A 845 -12.73 -12.62 23.36
N TYR A 846 -12.01 -11.85 24.19
CA TYR A 846 -12.28 -11.80 25.63
C TYR A 846 -13.74 -11.38 25.93
N ILE A 847 -14.27 -10.36 25.24
CA ILE A 847 -15.67 -9.94 25.41
C ILE A 847 -16.62 -11.07 24.99
N LYS A 848 -16.37 -11.69 23.84
CA LYS A 848 -17.15 -12.83 23.31
C LYS A 848 -17.22 -13.99 24.30
N ASP A 849 -16.13 -14.34 24.95
CA ASP A 849 -16.06 -15.42 25.93
C ASP A 849 -16.88 -15.10 27.20
N GLN A 850 -16.72 -13.91 27.77
CA GLN A 850 -17.50 -13.47 28.93
C GLN A 850 -19.01 -13.36 28.62
N VAL A 851 -19.35 -12.88 27.41
CA VAL A 851 -20.73 -12.74 26.93
C VAL A 851 -21.39 -14.09 26.71
N ASN A 852 -20.69 -15.06 26.12
CA ASN A 852 -21.23 -16.39 25.79
C ASN A 852 -21.14 -17.42 26.95
N ALA A 853 -20.38 -17.14 28.02
CA ALA A 853 -20.15 -18.07 29.13
C ALA A 853 -21.45 -18.67 29.73
N PRO A 854 -21.59 -20.01 29.82
CA PRO A 854 -22.85 -20.65 30.21
C PRO A 854 -23.10 -20.66 31.73
N ASP A 855 -24.27 -20.17 32.16
CA ASP A 855 -24.68 -20.19 33.56
C ASP A 855 -25.20 -21.59 33.94
N ASN A 856 -24.51 -22.26 34.86
CA ASN A 856 -24.80 -23.64 35.28
C ASN A 856 -24.88 -24.66 34.12
N GLY A 857 -24.20 -24.38 32.99
CA GLY A 857 -24.23 -25.22 31.79
C GLY A 857 -25.35 -24.88 30.80
N VAL A 858 -26.11 -23.79 31.01
CA VAL A 858 -27.09 -23.26 30.05
C VAL A 858 -26.50 -22.05 29.34
N ALA A 859 -26.58 -22.01 28.01
CA ALA A 859 -26.11 -20.87 27.22
C ALA A 859 -27.02 -19.64 27.44
N PRO A 860 -26.47 -18.41 27.58
CA PRO A 860 -27.26 -17.21 27.82
C PRO A 860 -28.10 -16.81 26.60
N THR A 861 -29.30 -16.29 26.85
CA THR A 861 -30.19 -15.73 25.81
C THR A 861 -29.60 -14.46 25.20
N GLN A 862 -30.11 -14.03 24.04
CA GLN A 862 -29.60 -12.83 23.36
C GLN A 862 -29.75 -11.55 24.20
N GLU A 863 -30.81 -11.44 25.02
CA GLU A 863 -30.99 -10.30 25.94
C GLU A 863 -29.95 -10.34 27.08
N GLU A 864 -29.65 -11.52 27.64
CA GLU A 864 -28.60 -11.69 28.64
C GLU A 864 -27.21 -11.40 28.07
N LYS A 865 -26.93 -11.83 26.83
CA LYS A 865 -25.68 -11.52 26.11
C LYS A 865 -25.48 -10.01 25.94
N VAL A 866 -26.51 -9.29 25.49
CA VAL A 866 -26.47 -7.81 25.35
C VAL A 866 -26.24 -7.14 26.72
N ASN A 867 -26.93 -7.59 27.76
CA ASN A 867 -26.75 -7.04 29.11
C ASN A 867 -25.36 -7.30 29.69
N ARG A 868 -24.74 -8.45 29.38
CA ARG A 868 -23.34 -8.77 29.74
C ARG A 868 -22.35 -7.88 29.00
N ALA A 869 -22.50 -7.69 27.69
CA ALA A 869 -21.64 -6.81 26.89
C ALA A 869 -21.69 -5.36 27.42
N ASN A 870 -22.89 -4.84 27.70
CA ASN A 870 -23.10 -3.51 28.27
C ASN A 870 -22.55 -3.33 29.70
N ALA A 871 -22.18 -4.42 30.41
CA ALA A 871 -21.56 -4.37 31.73
C ALA A 871 -20.01 -4.40 31.66
N LEU A 872 -19.43 -4.83 30.54
CA LEU A 872 -17.98 -4.88 30.29
C LEU A 872 -17.48 -3.61 29.56
N LEU A 873 -18.37 -2.93 28.83
CA LEU A 873 -18.02 -1.85 27.91
C LEU A 873 -18.35 -0.45 28.48
N PRO A 874 -17.58 0.60 28.11
CA PRO A 874 -16.40 0.57 27.24
C PRO A 874 -15.13 0.09 27.96
N MET A 875 -14.30 -0.67 27.24
CA MET A 875 -13.04 -1.26 27.73
C MET A 875 -11.85 -0.74 26.93
N TYR A 876 -10.67 -0.72 27.55
CA TYR A 876 -9.41 -0.25 26.95
C TYR A 876 -8.41 -1.40 26.80
N ALA A 877 -7.62 -1.35 25.74
CA ALA A 877 -6.42 -2.16 25.57
C ALA A 877 -5.19 -1.26 25.30
N PRO A 878 -3.98 -1.66 25.75
CA PRO A 878 -3.66 -2.90 26.46
C PRO A 878 -4.03 -2.87 27.97
N THR A 879 -4.98 -3.74 28.32
CA THR A 879 -4.92 -4.51 29.56
C THR A 879 -3.97 -5.67 29.31
N ASN A 880 -3.19 -6.12 30.30
CA ASN A 880 -2.51 -7.42 30.18
C ASN A 880 -3.59 -8.51 30.16
N ILE A 881 -3.94 -9.01 28.98
CA ILE A 881 -4.75 -10.21 28.79
C ILE A 881 -3.77 -11.36 28.56
N ASP A 882 -3.66 -12.28 29.51
CA ASP A 882 -2.86 -13.50 29.29
C ASP A 882 -3.59 -14.47 28.34
N SER A 883 -2.86 -15.46 27.82
CA SER A 883 -3.42 -16.54 26.99
C SER A 883 -4.37 -17.49 27.74
N ALA A 884 -4.77 -17.12 28.97
CA ALA A 884 -5.77 -17.79 29.81
C ALA A 884 -6.90 -16.83 30.25
N SER A 885 -7.13 -15.75 29.48
CA SER A 885 -8.26 -14.82 29.59
C SER A 885 -8.35 -14.03 30.90
N LYS A 886 -7.22 -13.70 31.54
CA LYS A 886 -7.18 -12.80 32.72
C LYS A 886 -6.64 -11.42 32.40
N ILE A 887 -7.33 -10.41 32.92
CA ILE A 887 -6.84 -9.03 33.02
C ILE A 887 -5.92 -8.92 34.25
N GLU A 888 -4.62 -8.70 34.04
CA GLU A 888 -3.63 -8.52 35.13
C GLU A 888 -3.29 -7.05 35.45
N SER A 889 -3.59 -6.08 34.57
CA SER A 889 -3.26 -4.65 34.81
C SER A 889 -4.24 -3.63 34.18
N ASP A 890 -4.45 -2.50 34.87
CA ASP A 890 -5.46 -1.45 34.56
C ASP A 890 -4.96 -0.42 33.53
N GLY A 891 -4.84 -0.81 32.25
CA GLY A 891 -4.87 0.10 31.09
C GLY A 891 -3.89 1.30 31.11
N ASN A 892 -2.62 1.07 31.46
CA ASN A 892 -1.58 2.12 31.56
C ASN A 892 -0.41 1.96 30.56
N ALA A 893 -0.45 0.96 29.68
CA ALA A 893 0.44 0.87 28.51
C ALA A 893 -0.33 1.29 27.24
N ALA A 894 0.36 1.36 26.10
CA ALA A 894 -0.21 1.64 24.79
C ALA A 894 0.50 0.80 23.72
N VAL A 895 -0.23 0.44 22.65
CA VAL A 895 0.33 -0.30 21.51
C VAL A 895 1.15 0.66 20.65
N ARG A 896 2.40 0.34 20.31
CA ARG A 896 3.21 1.17 19.40
C ARG A 896 3.00 0.70 17.96
N THR A 897 2.80 1.63 17.03
CA THR A 897 2.77 1.36 15.58
C THR A 897 3.65 2.39 14.87
N ALA A 898 3.76 2.32 13.54
CA ALA A 898 4.43 3.35 12.74
C ALA A 898 3.80 4.76 12.84
N PHE A 899 2.57 4.89 13.36
CA PHE A 899 1.83 6.17 13.41
C PHE A 899 1.81 6.85 14.79
N GLY A 900 2.44 6.23 15.80
CA GLY A 900 2.41 6.66 17.19
C GLY A 900 2.13 5.53 18.18
N TRP A 901 1.76 5.88 19.40
CA TRP A 901 1.25 4.92 20.39
C TRP A 901 -0.28 5.01 20.49
N HIS A 902 -0.95 3.91 20.82
CA HIS A 902 -2.40 3.77 20.74
C HIS A 902 -2.99 3.20 22.04
N LEU A 903 -4.00 3.89 22.59
CA LEU A 903 -4.94 3.34 23.55
C LEU A 903 -6.21 2.92 22.79
N VAL A 904 -6.39 1.61 22.60
CA VAL A 904 -7.52 1.03 21.84
C VAL A 904 -8.75 0.96 22.74
N ILE A 905 -9.94 1.24 22.20
CA ILE A 905 -11.18 1.40 22.96
C ILE A 905 -12.29 0.57 22.29
N ALA A 906 -12.79 -0.46 22.98
CA ALA A 906 -14.03 -1.13 22.57
C ALA A 906 -15.24 -0.30 23.06
N LYS A 907 -16.06 0.19 22.13
CA LYS A 907 -17.32 0.92 22.42
C LYS A 907 -18.54 0.01 22.48
N SER A 908 -18.59 -0.99 21.59
CA SER A 908 -19.71 -1.91 21.37
C SER A 908 -19.17 -3.28 20.96
N PHE A 909 -19.94 -4.33 21.20
CA PHE A 909 -19.65 -5.69 20.77
C PHE A 909 -20.74 -6.17 19.79
N VAL A 910 -20.32 -6.68 18.64
CA VAL A 910 -21.23 -7.14 17.59
C VAL A 910 -21.50 -8.62 17.80
N HIS A 911 -22.70 -8.93 18.31
CA HIS A 911 -23.10 -10.31 18.57
C HIS A 911 -23.27 -11.11 17.27
N GLN A 912 -22.80 -12.36 17.31
CA GLN A 912 -23.03 -13.40 16.29
C GLN A 912 -24.54 -13.53 15.98
N GLN A 913 -24.89 -13.70 14.71
CA GLN A 913 -26.27 -13.94 14.27
C GLN A 913 -26.63 -15.42 14.46
N SER A 914 -27.90 -15.71 14.75
CA SER A 914 -28.39 -17.09 14.92
C SER A 914 -29.21 -17.54 13.71
N ALA A 915 -29.13 -18.84 13.41
CA ALA A 915 -29.98 -19.54 12.45
C ALA A 915 -31.12 -20.33 13.12
N LEU A 916 -31.25 -20.24 14.46
CA LEU A 916 -32.36 -20.80 15.21
C LEU A 916 -33.68 -20.20 14.69
N LEU A 917 -34.55 -21.08 14.22
CA LEU A 917 -35.93 -20.76 13.86
C LEU A 917 -36.79 -21.79 14.56
N GLU A 918 -37.13 -21.49 15.82
CA GLU A 918 -38.02 -22.33 16.63
C GLU A 918 -39.30 -22.65 15.86
N ALA A 919 -39.83 -23.86 16.07
CA ALA A 919 -41.11 -24.26 15.51
C ALA A 919 -42.25 -23.44 16.10
N VAL A 920 -42.54 -22.33 15.42
CA VAL A 920 -43.81 -21.58 15.47
C VAL A 920 -44.99 -22.55 15.26
N ALA A 921 -46.22 -22.10 15.56
CA ALA A 921 -47.34 -23.00 15.81
C ALA A 921 -47.61 -23.96 14.63
N GLU A 922 -48.34 -25.06 14.89
CA GLU A 922 -48.56 -26.14 13.89
C GLU A 922 -49.15 -25.66 12.55
N SER A 923 -49.79 -24.48 12.53
CA SER A 923 -50.23 -23.77 11.32
C SER A 923 -49.09 -23.21 10.45
N GLU A 924 -48.02 -22.72 11.08
CA GLU A 924 -46.91 -21.96 10.46
C GLU A 924 -45.79 -22.89 9.96
N LYS A 925 -45.68 -24.12 10.50
CA LYS A 925 -44.77 -25.16 9.97
C LYS A 925 -44.97 -25.44 8.48
N LEU A 926 -46.20 -25.26 7.97
CA LEU A 926 -46.53 -25.42 6.55
C LEU A 926 -45.92 -24.32 5.67
N ASP A 927 -45.74 -23.10 6.20
CA ASP A 927 -45.10 -21.99 5.49
C ASP A 927 -43.57 -22.19 5.43
N TYR A 928 -42.99 -22.78 6.49
CA TYR A 928 -41.58 -23.15 6.59
C TYR A 928 -41.24 -24.56 6.05
N THR A 929 -42.16 -25.19 5.31
CA THR A 929 -41.90 -26.44 4.56
C THR A 929 -41.77 -26.13 3.07
N SER A 930 -40.66 -26.50 2.45
CA SER A 930 -40.41 -26.19 1.02
C SER A 930 -41.24 -27.08 0.08
N LYS A 931 -41.32 -26.65 -1.18
CA LYS A 931 -41.82 -27.47 -2.29
C LYS A 931 -40.76 -28.44 -2.81
N LEU A 932 -39.49 -28.20 -2.51
CA LEU A 932 -38.36 -29.05 -2.88
C LEU A 932 -38.49 -30.42 -2.20
N ASP A 933 -38.39 -31.50 -2.98
CA ASP A 933 -38.23 -32.85 -2.44
C ASP A 933 -36.88 -32.99 -1.74
N ASN A 934 -36.84 -33.78 -0.66
CA ASN A 934 -35.61 -34.14 0.00
C ASN A 934 -34.81 -35.11 -0.92
N PRO A 935 -33.61 -34.73 -1.39
CA PRO A 935 -32.87 -35.54 -2.36
C PRO A 935 -32.40 -36.88 -1.76
N TYR A 936 -32.21 -36.94 -0.44
CA TYR A 936 -31.71 -38.11 0.28
C TYR A 936 -32.81 -39.00 0.86
N VAL A 937 -34.03 -38.47 1.05
CA VAL A 937 -35.17 -39.16 1.68
C VAL A 937 -36.40 -39.11 0.78
N SER A 938 -36.52 -40.10 -0.11
CA SER A 938 -37.60 -40.24 -1.08
C SER A 938 -39.00 -40.08 -0.46
N GLY A 939 -39.73 -39.05 -0.91
CA GLY A 939 -41.13 -38.79 -0.52
C GLY A 939 -41.32 -37.84 0.67
N THR A 940 -40.26 -37.23 1.20
CA THR A 940 -40.36 -36.12 2.17
C THR A 940 -39.99 -34.78 1.52
N LYS A 941 -40.33 -33.68 2.20
CA LYS A 941 -39.94 -32.32 1.84
C LYS A 941 -38.91 -31.81 2.84
N VAL A 942 -38.03 -30.91 2.39
CA VAL A 942 -37.10 -30.19 3.27
C VAL A 942 -37.80 -29.06 4.02
N VAL A 943 -37.28 -28.71 5.21
CA VAL A 943 -37.87 -27.73 6.13
C VAL A 943 -36.85 -26.66 6.51
N GLY A 944 -37.30 -25.42 6.72
CA GLY A 944 -36.44 -24.29 7.07
C GLY A 944 -36.27 -24.02 8.58
N TYR A 945 -37.00 -24.74 9.43
CA TYR A 945 -36.99 -24.53 10.89
C TYR A 945 -35.98 -25.45 11.60
N ASN A 946 -35.35 -24.94 12.65
CA ASN A 946 -34.41 -25.67 13.50
C ASN A 946 -34.77 -25.40 14.97
N ASN A 947 -34.99 -26.44 15.77
CA ASN A 947 -35.33 -26.34 17.20
C ASN A 947 -34.13 -26.61 18.11
N ASP A 948 -33.06 -27.19 17.58
CA ASP A 948 -32.08 -27.95 18.35
C ASP A 948 -30.72 -27.24 18.44
N GLY A 949 -30.53 -26.12 17.71
CA GLY A 949 -29.31 -25.31 17.78
C GLY A 949 -29.43 -23.92 17.11
N ASN A 950 -28.40 -23.09 17.32
CA ASN A 950 -28.24 -21.78 16.66
C ASN A 950 -27.57 -21.85 15.27
N GLU A 951 -27.15 -23.06 14.89
CA GLU A 951 -26.38 -23.40 13.70
C GLU A 951 -27.26 -23.50 12.45
N ILE A 952 -26.66 -23.21 11.29
CA ILE A 952 -27.29 -23.36 9.98
C ILE A 952 -27.35 -24.86 9.64
N THR A 953 -28.51 -25.35 9.20
CA THR A 953 -28.67 -26.76 8.78
C THR A 953 -28.45 -26.94 7.28
N TRP A 954 -28.19 -28.19 6.87
CA TRP A 954 -28.06 -28.54 5.44
C TRP A 954 -29.38 -28.32 4.68
N GLU A 955 -30.55 -28.55 5.30
CA GLU A 955 -31.86 -28.24 4.70
C GLU A 955 -32.02 -26.74 4.46
N GLN A 956 -31.60 -25.91 5.42
CA GLN A 956 -31.66 -24.46 5.29
C GLN A 956 -30.78 -23.96 4.13
N LEU A 957 -29.57 -24.52 3.96
CA LEU A 957 -28.72 -24.20 2.80
C LEU A 957 -29.30 -24.70 1.49
N TYR A 958 -29.79 -25.94 1.43
CA TYR A 958 -30.40 -26.50 0.22
C TYR A 958 -31.62 -25.69 -0.24
N ILE A 959 -32.49 -25.26 0.69
CA ILE A 959 -33.61 -24.35 0.39
C ILE A 959 -33.09 -22.98 -0.10
N TYR A 960 -32.06 -22.42 0.55
CA TYR A 960 -31.48 -21.13 0.17
C TYR A 960 -30.88 -21.17 -1.26
N ILE A 961 -30.16 -22.23 -1.62
CA ILE A 961 -29.51 -22.39 -2.92
C ILE A 961 -30.52 -22.70 -4.03
N GLU A 962 -31.45 -23.64 -3.81
CA GLU A 962 -32.37 -24.09 -4.86
C GLU A 962 -33.56 -23.14 -5.06
N GLU A 963 -34.17 -22.59 -4.00
CA GLU A 963 -35.26 -21.59 -4.19
C GLU A 963 -34.73 -20.27 -4.78
N ALA A 964 -33.43 -19.98 -4.67
CA ALA A 964 -32.81 -18.83 -5.35
C ALA A 964 -32.70 -19.01 -6.88
N LYS A 965 -32.82 -20.24 -7.41
CA LYS A 965 -32.89 -20.51 -8.86
C LYS A 965 -34.29 -20.29 -9.44
N ASP A 966 -35.31 -20.27 -8.60
CA ASP A 966 -36.73 -20.22 -8.99
C ASP A 966 -37.20 -18.78 -9.28
N GLU A 967 -38.17 -18.57 -10.19
CA GLU A 967 -38.64 -17.22 -10.60
C GLU A 967 -39.19 -16.35 -9.45
N LYS A 968 -39.40 -16.93 -8.26
CA LYS A 968 -39.93 -16.27 -7.06
C LYS A 968 -38.85 -15.96 -6.01
N GLY A 969 -37.65 -16.50 -6.17
CA GLY A 969 -36.61 -16.50 -5.13
C GLY A 969 -37.01 -17.30 -3.89
N ILE A 970 -36.19 -17.16 -2.84
CA ILE A 970 -36.36 -17.85 -1.56
C ILE A 970 -37.66 -17.39 -0.88
N THR A 971 -38.61 -18.31 -0.72
CA THR A 971 -39.93 -18.05 -0.10
C THR A 971 -40.15 -18.80 1.20
N THR A 972 -39.50 -19.95 1.41
CA THR A 972 -39.67 -20.78 2.62
C THR A 972 -38.77 -20.35 3.80
N LEU A 973 -37.75 -19.51 3.60
CA LEU A 973 -36.91 -18.99 4.69
C LEU A 973 -37.27 -17.53 5.03
N PRO A 974 -37.42 -17.14 6.31
CA PRO A 974 -37.71 -15.75 6.70
C PRO A 974 -36.47 -14.85 6.53
N THR A 975 -36.68 -13.54 6.32
CA THR A 975 -35.61 -12.57 6.01
C THR A 975 -34.49 -12.50 7.06
N ALA A 976 -34.77 -12.79 8.34
CA ALA A 976 -33.74 -12.88 9.36
C ALA A 976 -32.78 -14.05 9.10
N LEU A 977 -33.31 -15.25 8.85
CA LEU A 977 -32.52 -16.44 8.51
C LEU A 977 -31.81 -16.29 7.15
N GLN A 978 -32.45 -15.66 6.16
CA GLN A 978 -31.78 -15.31 4.90
C GLN A 978 -30.58 -14.37 5.14
N THR A 979 -30.66 -13.42 6.09
CA THR A 979 -29.53 -12.57 6.48
C THR A 979 -28.42 -13.39 7.16
N THR A 980 -28.75 -14.25 8.12
CA THR A 980 -27.76 -15.12 8.81
C THR A 980 -27.00 -16.00 7.80
N ILE A 981 -27.71 -16.67 6.90
CA ILE A 981 -27.12 -17.50 5.84
C ILE A 981 -26.29 -16.62 4.90
N SER A 982 -26.78 -15.43 4.51
CA SER A 982 -26.01 -14.51 3.67
C SER A 982 -24.71 -14.03 4.33
N LYS A 983 -24.67 -13.88 5.67
CA LYS A 983 -23.43 -13.53 6.39
C LYS A 983 -22.42 -14.68 6.36
N TYR A 984 -22.80 -15.89 6.76
CA TYR A 984 -21.82 -16.97 7.02
C TYR A 984 -21.63 -17.94 5.86
N PHE A 985 -22.67 -18.25 5.08
CA PHE A 985 -22.53 -19.09 3.88
C PHE A 985 -22.14 -18.28 2.64
N GLY A 986 -22.50 -16.99 2.58
CA GLY A 986 -22.15 -16.09 1.48
C GLY A 986 -20.64 -16.02 1.15
N PRO A 987 -19.74 -15.88 2.15
CA PRO A 987 -18.29 -15.93 1.95
C PRO A 987 -17.79 -17.29 1.45
N ILE A 988 -18.34 -18.39 1.98
CA ILE A 988 -18.00 -19.77 1.57
C ILE A 988 -18.38 -20.00 0.10
N PHE A 989 -19.60 -19.63 -0.30
CA PHE A 989 -20.11 -19.81 -1.67
C PHE A 989 -19.75 -18.63 -2.62
N SER A 990 -18.78 -17.82 -2.24
CA SER A 990 -18.31 -16.68 -3.04
C SER A 990 -17.44 -17.09 -4.23
N ASN A 991 -17.16 -16.12 -5.11
CA ASN A 991 -16.18 -16.27 -6.20
C ASN A 991 -14.71 -16.17 -5.73
N THR A 992 -14.45 -16.05 -4.42
CA THR A 992 -13.11 -16.07 -3.81
C THR A 992 -12.89 -17.30 -2.91
N LYS A 993 -13.92 -18.15 -2.77
CA LYS A 993 -13.87 -19.46 -2.10
C LYS A 993 -14.46 -20.55 -3.00
N TYR A 994 -15.61 -21.16 -2.71
CA TYR A 994 -16.11 -22.36 -3.41
C TYR A 994 -16.29 -22.20 -4.93
N THR A 995 -16.73 -21.03 -5.40
CA THR A 995 -16.90 -20.74 -6.85
C THR A 995 -15.71 -19.97 -7.45
N SER A 996 -14.58 -19.91 -6.74
CA SER A 996 -13.31 -19.39 -7.28
C SER A 996 -12.69 -20.36 -8.29
N THR A 997 -11.85 -19.85 -9.19
CA THR A 997 -11.09 -20.68 -10.12
C THR A 997 -10.19 -21.69 -9.44
N PHE A 998 -9.66 -21.38 -8.25
CA PHE A 998 -8.71 -22.24 -7.53
C PHE A 998 -9.40 -23.48 -6.90
N ALA A 999 -10.54 -23.29 -6.24
CA ALA A 999 -11.33 -24.40 -5.71
C ALA A 999 -11.91 -25.27 -6.84
N GLN A 1000 -12.36 -24.63 -7.92
CA GLN A 1000 -12.91 -25.33 -9.09
C GLN A 1000 -11.84 -26.13 -9.86
N LEU A 1001 -10.56 -25.72 -9.81
CA LEU A 1001 -9.45 -26.51 -10.34
C LEU A 1001 -9.17 -27.77 -9.52
N GLU A 1002 -9.14 -27.66 -8.18
CA GLU A 1002 -8.93 -28.83 -7.31
C GLU A 1002 -10.12 -29.81 -7.35
N ILE A 1003 -11.36 -29.31 -7.43
CA ILE A 1003 -12.56 -30.14 -7.69
C ILE A 1003 -12.44 -30.86 -9.05
N ALA A 1004 -11.96 -30.17 -10.09
CA ALA A 1004 -11.70 -30.81 -11.38
C ALA A 1004 -10.60 -31.87 -11.28
N PHE A 1005 -9.53 -31.66 -10.51
CA PHE A 1005 -8.51 -32.69 -10.26
C PHE A 1005 -9.10 -33.92 -9.53
N GLN A 1006 -9.87 -33.74 -8.46
CA GLN A 1006 -10.54 -34.85 -7.76
C GLN A 1006 -11.42 -35.67 -8.72
N TYR A 1007 -12.23 -34.97 -9.54
CA TYR A 1007 -13.06 -35.60 -10.57
C TYR A 1007 -12.26 -36.27 -11.70
N ILE A 1008 -11.08 -35.77 -12.06
CA ILE A 1008 -10.20 -36.41 -13.06
C ILE A 1008 -9.59 -37.71 -12.52
N PHE A 1009 -9.13 -37.71 -11.27
CA PHE A 1009 -8.30 -38.79 -10.71
C PHE A 1009 -9.09 -39.92 -10.02
N GLU A 1010 -10.32 -39.69 -9.51
CA GLU A 1010 -11.14 -40.69 -8.78
C GLU A 1010 -10.39 -41.32 -7.58
N GLY A 1011 -9.63 -40.50 -6.85
CA GLY A 1011 -8.79 -40.93 -5.73
C GLY A 1011 -7.53 -40.07 -5.60
N ASP A 1012 -6.41 -40.69 -5.22
CA ASP A 1012 -5.12 -40.02 -5.05
C ASP A 1012 -4.69 -39.24 -6.31
N ILE A 1013 -4.50 -37.93 -6.18
CA ILE A 1013 -4.10 -37.02 -7.27
C ILE A 1013 -2.60 -37.16 -7.53
N VAL A 1014 -2.20 -38.29 -8.12
CA VAL A 1014 -0.80 -38.69 -8.34
C VAL A 1014 -0.61 -39.25 -9.74
N LEU A 1015 0.44 -38.80 -10.45
CA LEU A 1015 0.81 -39.31 -11.77
C LEU A 1015 1.89 -40.39 -11.70
N ALA A 1016 1.81 -41.38 -12.58
CA ALA A 1016 2.77 -42.48 -12.66
C ALA A 1016 4.13 -42.08 -13.28
N ASN A 1017 4.20 -40.94 -13.95
CA ASN A 1017 5.45 -40.31 -14.39
C ASN A 1017 5.91 -39.35 -13.28
N ALA A 1018 7.10 -39.57 -12.73
CA ALA A 1018 7.62 -38.81 -11.59
C ALA A 1018 7.81 -37.31 -11.89
N ASP A 1019 8.29 -36.97 -13.09
CA ASP A 1019 8.59 -35.58 -13.47
C ASP A 1019 7.29 -34.79 -13.69
N LEU A 1020 6.30 -35.41 -14.34
CA LEU A 1020 4.96 -34.84 -14.48
C LEU A 1020 4.22 -34.80 -13.12
N ASN A 1021 4.47 -35.75 -12.22
CA ASN A 1021 3.91 -35.71 -10.87
C ASN A 1021 4.50 -34.56 -10.03
N ALA A 1022 5.81 -34.30 -10.12
CA ALA A 1022 6.44 -33.17 -9.45
C ALA A 1022 5.84 -31.84 -9.95
N ARG A 1023 5.72 -31.67 -11.27
CA ARG A 1023 5.02 -30.52 -11.90
C ARG A 1023 3.56 -30.41 -11.43
N LEU A 1024 2.85 -31.54 -11.25
CA LEU A 1024 1.47 -31.55 -10.75
C LEU A 1024 1.36 -31.09 -9.29
N GLN A 1025 2.20 -31.58 -8.38
CA GLN A 1025 2.11 -31.15 -6.98
C GLN A 1025 2.51 -29.68 -6.82
N VAL A 1026 3.56 -29.22 -7.50
CA VAL A 1026 3.92 -27.78 -7.54
C VAL A 1026 2.74 -26.89 -7.99
N LEU A 1027 1.98 -27.32 -9.01
CA LEU A 1027 0.76 -26.62 -9.45
C LEU A 1027 -0.37 -26.65 -8.40
N ARG A 1028 -0.52 -27.74 -7.64
CA ARG A 1028 -1.54 -27.88 -6.60
C ARG A 1028 -1.20 -27.08 -5.35
N ASP A 1029 0.06 -27.11 -4.90
CA ASP A 1029 0.57 -26.35 -3.76
C ASP A 1029 0.41 -24.85 -4.02
N ALA A 1030 0.81 -24.37 -5.20
CA ALA A 1030 0.61 -22.99 -5.60
C ALA A 1030 -0.89 -22.60 -5.70
N ASN A 1031 -1.74 -23.49 -6.22
CA ASN A 1031 -3.19 -23.27 -6.28
C ASN A 1031 -3.83 -23.20 -4.88
N PHE A 1032 -3.36 -24.01 -3.93
CA PHE A 1032 -3.75 -23.99 -2.52
C PHE A 1032 -3.34 -22.67 -1.85
N ASN A 1033 -2.08 -22.27 -1.99
CA ASN A 1033 -1.57 -21.01 -1.45
C ASN A 1033 -2.35 -19.80 -2.00
N GLN A 1034 -2.63 -19.77 -3.31
CA GLN A 1034 -3.40 -18.71 -3.96
C GLN A 1034 -4.88 -18.71 -3.54
N PHE A 1035 -5.49 -19.89 -3.31
CA PHE A 1035 -6.84 -19.99 -2.75
C PHE A 1035 -6.95 -19.36 -1.35
N PHE A 1036 -5.90 -19.49 -0.54
CA PHE A 1036 -5.77 -18.88 0.78
C PHE A 1036 -5.10 -17.50 0.78
N SER A 1037 -4.83 -16.92 -0.39
CA SER A 1037 -4.15 -15.63 -0.55
C SER A 1037 -2.83 -15.52 0.24
N TYR A 1038 -2.09 -16.62 0.38
CA TYR A 1038 -0.85 -16.72 1.18
C TYR A 1038 -1.01 -16.41 2.67
N ALA A 1039 -2.23 -16.48 3.23
CA ALA A 1039 -2.51 -16.27 4.66
C ALA A 1039 -2.65 -17.57 5.47
N TYR A 1040 -2.59 -18.73 4.82
CA TYR A 1040 -2.63 -20.07 5.44
C TYR A 1040 -1.87 -21.08 4.56
N PHE A 1041 -1.21 -22.03 5.20
CA PHE A 1041 -0.39 -23.08 4.58
C PHE A 1041 -0.61 -24.40 5.34
N ASP A 1042 -0.64 -25.53 4.63
CA ASP A 1042 -0.79 -26.83 5.30
C ASP A 1042 0.45 -27.17 6.15
N GLY A 1043 0.23 -27.81 7.30
CA GLY A 1043 1.28 -28.18 8.26
C GLY A 1043 1.95 -27.03 9.03
N ILE A 1044 1.59 -25.76 8.80
CA ILE A 1044 2.14 -24.58 9.47
C ILE A 1044 1.16 -24.09 10.57
N ASP A 1045 1.69 -23.70 11.74
CA ASP A 1045 0.90 -23.17 12.85
C ASP A 1045 1.18 -21.69 13.21
N GLY A 1046 2.18 -21.08 12.57
CA GLY A 1046 2.59 -19.68 12.78
C GLY A 1046 3.46 -19.45 14.01
N THR A 1047 3.90 -20.51 14.71
CA THR A 1047 4.74 -20.39 15.92
C THR A 1047 6.25 -20.47 15.65
N GLY A 1048 6.65 -20.68 14.40
CA GLY A 1048 8.04 -20.79 13.98
C GLY A 1048 8.72 -19.44 13.69
N SER A 1049 9.60 -19.46 12.70
CA SER A 1049 10.38 -18.29 12.25
C SER A 1049 10.68 -18.31 10.74
N THR A 1050 10.01 -19.19 9.99
CA THR A 1050 10.14 -19.28 8.54
C THR A 1050 9.37 -18.14 7.87
N ILE A 1051 9.53 -18.01 6.55
CA ILE A 1051 8.69 -17.10 5.76
C ILE A 1051 7.20 -17.48 5.81
N TYR A 1052 6.89 -18.78 5.92
CA TYR A 1052 5.51 -19.26 6.02
C TYR A 1052 4.89 -18.86 7.37
N ASP A 1053 5.67 -18.90 8.45
CA ASP A 1053 5.22 -18.42 9.77
C ASP A 1053 4.93 -16.91 9.75
N ARG A 1054 5.82 -16.08 9.18
CA ARG A 1054 5.59 -14.62 9.03
C ARG A 1054 4.37 -14.27 8.17
N ALA A 1055 4.04 -15.10 7.18
CA ALA A 1055 2.86 -14.90 6.32
C ALA A 1055 1.55 -15.45 6.92
N TYR A 1056 1.62 -16.32 7.93
CA TYR A 1056 0.48 -17.06 8.49
C TYR A 1056 -0.45 -16.17 9.32
N ASN A 1057 -1.76 -16.34 9.16
CA ASN A 1057 -2.78 -15.62 9.93
C ASN A 1057 -3.68 -16.61 10.70
N ALA A 1058 -3.47 -16.70 12.02
CA ALA A 1058 -4.18 -17.66 12.88
C ALA A 1058 -5.71 -17.47 12.90
N SER A 1059 -6.21 -16.23 12.85
CA SER A 1059 -7.67 -15.97 12.82
C SER A 1059 -8.31 -16.40 11.50
N PHE A 1060 -7.59 -16.20 10.39
CA PHE A 1060 -7.99 -16.65 9.06
C PHE A 1060 -7.90 -18.19 8.95
N ALA A 1061 -6.84 -18.80 9.47
CA ALA A 1061 -6.67 -20.25 9.54
C ALA A 1061 -7.79 -20.93 10.35
N ALA A 1062 -8.14 -20.41 11.54
CA ALA A 1062 -9.26 -20.92 12.34
C ALA A 1062 -10.62 -20.81 11.64
N SER A 1063 -10.76 -19.85 10.71
CA SER A 1063 -12.01 -19.58 9.96
C SER A 1063 -12.10 -20.35 8.64
N TYR A 1064 -10.97 -20.60 7.97
CA TYR A 1064 -10.94 -21.13 6.60
C TYR A 1064 -9.98 -22.31 6.37
N GLY A 1065 -9.04 -22.63 7.27
CA GLY A 1065 -7.99 -23.63 7.01
C GLY A 1065 -8.54 -25.03 6.66
N ASP A 1066 -9.55 -25.47 7.42
CA ASP A 1066 -10.26 -26.74 7.18
C ASP A 1066 -11.15 -26.77 5.92
N PHE A 1067 -11.15 -25.75 5.07
CA PHE A 1067 -12.02 -25.66 3.89
C PHE A 1067 -11.95 -26.90 3.00
N PHE A 1068 -10.74 -27.36 2.66
CA PHE A 1068 -10.57 -28.57 1.85
C PHE A 1068 -10.75 -29.86 2.67
N ASN A 1069 -10.37 -29.88 3.96
CA ASN A 1069 -10.54 -31.04 4.85
C ASN A 1069 -12.01 -31.42 4.99
N VAL A 1070 -12.89 -30.44 5.24
CA VAL A 1070 -14.35 -30.63 5.35
C VAL A 1070 -14.96 -31.00 4.00
N LEU A 1071 -14.52 -30.39 2.90
CA LEU A 1071 -15.03 -30.72 1.57
C LEU A 1071 -14.66 -32.13 1.12
N GLN A 1072 -13.47 -32.62 1.46
CA GLN A 1072 -13.05 -34.00 1.17
C GLN A 1072 -13.75 -34.99 2.14
N GLY A 1073 -13.76 -34.71 3.44
CA GLY A 1073 -14.43 -35.52 4.47
C GLY A 1073 -13.47 -36.44 5.21
N ALA A 1074 -12.46 -35.86 5.86
CA ALA A 1074 -11.46 -36.55 6.69
C ALA A 1074 -12.00 -37.00 8.06
#